data_AF-A0A1I0GWQ6-F1
#
_entry.id   AF-A0A1I0GWQ6-F1
#
_cell.length_a   1.000
_cell.length_b   1.000
_cell.length_c   1.000
_cell.angle_alpha   90.00
_cell.angle_beta   90.00
_cell.angle_gamma   90.00
#
_symmetry.space_group_name_H-M   'P 1'
#
loop_
_entity.id
_entity.type
_entity.pdbx_description
1 polymer ?
#
loop_
_entity_poly.entity_id
_entity_poly.type
_entity_poly.pdbx_seq_one_letter_code
_entity_poly.pdbx_strand_id
1 'polypeptide(L)'
;MPFDKTKTISPYTPSGDQMSAQGVGLGGTLGAAFRQSNMVGSLASSDAAWTRARGTYDRVDPAYNVFDDISGYESHIDSFIDVFNPEAAAAVKADIDRETRDRRTLEASGWVGTAAEIGASIADVPTLLPGGVLARTGRVGYSALKSAGSVSAAAAVATSVQETGLQASQELRTGTESALAIGGSALFGAILGGAAGAIMSRAEYKAAGSAIQNATRPDFDAATDSLHAELAVMAKPESAGAAAAPVSTLEDFDIAGRAASKAAKATAQLNPLLRTLQSPSRLVREISSQMLENPVYLKRNMAGEGEAAAETAMKEWTRGAVGSTVETLNDAYKALRQRGAQMSRTEFNEAIGMAMRRGDQSDVPEVATAASAIRSSVFDPLKDRAIEAGLLPEGVSVDTAESYFSRLWNRKAIEANEAEFKAILRNYFDGQITAASERAAADTEKATEALRSAREAVERGVSARRADAEALSDGVARGVADIMSDDAMRAFRSGVDDLSGRVVGELDRADADRLSKIEGDLEKIGRRGEFDFLSDADRADYLEGIIEDVYAAVTGRGYDGSLPTGIVVAKRGPLAERTFHIPDELVEKFIENNADLVMRRYARTMSADIELQNRFGSVTMKPQIEQVRSEYADLKAALEARSDLDPAKKAKQLADLQARERSDVRDLEAVRDMLRGNYLADQQGTGFARTLSAAQTFNYLTSLGGVAISSLTDAVRPAMVHGLRSYIEDGLRPLIRNLDGIKLTKSEAKRAGAIAEKVLQSRMATLADLTDPYAQGHPFERFLNNAANGFTKMTGLLHWNDFQKTLSATMTQNRILKNAEIAAEKGFDALPKPEQAYMGYLGVGRDSAELLGRLFRQHGDTLDGVRVANAETWPPEMDHMLRAWRAAINKDVDSIIVTKGLGDTPLFASTPIGRAVLQFRSFALASNQRVMLRGLQEDQTRFWGGVLGMSTIGAFIYWIKNLESGRPISDNPGKWAAEGLDRSGIFAIAFEINNALEKAGGPGIYKTASAAFPNASQQAPASRFATRNVVSGFMGPTFGRAEDAVGMLSLGFRAGGDLLAGEAPDIAASDVSLMRRQVPFASLPYWRWLIDGQILSPLKEDLQR
;
A
#
# COMPACT_ATOMS: atom_id res chain seq x y z
N MET A 1 34.72 4.04 -32.35
CA MET A 1 34.99 4.17 -33.79
C MET A 1 34.45 5.53 -34.24
N PRO A 2 35.07 6.24 -35.20
CA PRO A 2 34.55 7.52 -35.66
C PRO A 2 33.38 7.28 -36.63
N PHE A 3 32.23 7.89 -36.34
CA PHE A 3 31.00 7.78 -37.11
C PHE A 3 31.04 8.70 -38.32
N ASP A 4 30.83 8.12 -39.51
CA ASP A 4 30.60 8.85 -40.75
C ASP A 4 29.18 9.47 -40.73
N LYS A 5 29.11 10.80 -40.86
CA LYS A 5 27.89 11.62 -40.70
C LYS A 5 27.06 11.74 -41.99
N THR A 6 27.30 10.93 -43.01
CA THR A 6 26.74 11.19 -44.35
C THR A 6 25.69 10.21 -44.86
N LYS A 7 25.24 9.22 -44.08
CA LYS A 7 24.15 8.33 -44.53
C LYS A 7 22.77 8.91 -44.23
N THR A 8 22.13 9.45 -45.27
CA THR A 8 20.68 9.69 -45.33
C THR A 8 19.92 8.37 -45.29
N ILE A 9 19.01 8.23 -44.33
CA ILE A 9 18.10 7.08 -44.19
C ILE A 9 17.00 7.23 -45.24
N SER A 10 16.88 6.28 -46.17
CA SER A 10 15.73 6.20 -47.07
C SER A 10 14.58 5.45 -46.39
N PRO A 11 13.31 5.88 -46.57
CA PRO A 11 12.16 5.18 -46.03
C PRO A 11 12.00 3.81 -46.69
N TYR A 12 11.89 2.76 -45.88
CA TYR A 12 11.64 1.40 -46.32
C TYR A 12 10.15 1.23 -46.65
N THR A 13 9.85 0.74 -47.85
CA THR A 13 8.51 0.28 -48.24
C THR A 13 8.48 -1.24 -48.03
N PRO A 14 7.45 -1.82 -47.38
CA PRO A 14 7.41 -3.25 -47.12
C PRO A 14 7.12 -4.01 -48.42
N SER A 15 8.17 -4.37 -49.16
CA SER A 15 8.06 -5.35 -50.23
C SER A 15 8.00 -6.74 -49.62
N GLY A 16 6.89 -7.44 -49.86
CA GLY A 16 6.72 -8.85 -49.52
C GLY A 16 7.72 -9.70 -50.29
N ASP A 17 8.93 -9.86 -49.74
CA ASP A 17 9.88 -10.85 -50.20
C ASP A 17 9.63 -12.15 -49.44
N GLN A 18 9.10 -13.13 -50.18
CA GLN A 18 9.31 -14.53 -49.86
C GLN A 18 10.82 -14.80 -49.88
N MET A 19 11.47 -14.71 -48.72
CA MET A 19 12.81 -15.27 -48.57
C MET A 19 12.70 -16.78 -48.78
N SER A 20 13.11 -17.23 -49.97
CA SER A 20 13.46 -18.61 -50.25
C SER A 20 14.39 -19.13 -49.15
N ALA A 21 14.18 -20.38 -48.73
CA ALA A 21 14.93 -21.11 -47.70
C ALA A 21 16.44 -21.30 -48.05
N GLN A 22 17.19 -20.22 -48.23
CA GLN A 22 18.64 -20.19 -48.07
C GLN A 22 18.92 -20.06 -46.58
N GLY A 23 19.53 -21.10 -46.02
CA GLY A 23 19.72 -21.25 -44.57
C GLY A 23 20.35 -20.02 -43.93
N VAL A 24 19.71 -19.53 -42.87
CA VAL A 24 20.24 -18.46 -42.02
C VAL A 24 21.65 -18.84 -41.57
N GLY A 25 22.64 -18.04 -41.96
CA GLY A 25 24.04 -18.31 -41.63
C GLY A 25 24.28 -18.33 -40.12
N LEU A 26 25.18 -19.19 -39.65
CA LEU A 26 25.49 -19.39 -38.24
C LEU A 26 25.94 -18.09 -37.54
N GLY A 27 26.66 -17.21 -38.26
CA GLY A 27 27.03 -15.87 -37.78
C GLY A 27 25.85 -14.89 -37.64
N GLY A 28 24.83 -14.99 -38.50
CA GLY A 28 23.60 -14.22 -38.37
C GLY A 28 22.78 -14.64 -37.17
N THR A 29 22.70 -15.96 -36.93
CA THR A 29 22.02 -16.55 -35.76
C THR A 29 22.70 -16.16 -34.45
N LEU A 30 24.04 -16.25 -34.39
CA LEU A 30 24.81 -15.84 -33.20
C LEU A 30 24.75 -14.33 -32.93
N GLY A 31 24.77 -13.49 -33.98
CA GLY A 31 24.65 -12.05 -33.85
C GLY A 31 23.27 -11.59 -33.39
N ALA A 32 22.20 -12.23 -33.89
CA ALA A 32 20.83 -12.01 -33.44
C ALA A 32 20.66 -12.45 -31.98
N ALA A 33 21.17 -13.63 -31.63
CA ALA A 33 21.15 -14.14 -30.26
C ALA A 33 21.90 -13.22 -29.30
N PHE A 34 23.03 -12.63 -29.71
CA PHE A 34 23.77 -11.68 -28.89
C PHE A 34 23.01 -10.37 -28.65
N ARG A 35 22.25 -9.86 -29.62
CA ARG A 35 21.47 -8.63 -29.39
C ARG A 35 20.17 -8.89 -28.62
N GLN A 36 19.56 -10.07 -28.78
CA GLN A 36 18.31 -10.44 -28.12
C GLN A 36 18.49 -11.03 -26.72
N SER A 37 19.62 -11.68 -26.50
CA SER A 37 19.89 -12.56 -25.36
C SER A 37 21.28 -12.31 -24.78
N ASN A 38 21.84 -11.10 -24.94
CA ASN A 38 22.95 -10.61 -24.12
C ASN A 38 22.70 -9.13 -23.77
N MET A 39 22.86 -8.77 -22.51
CA MET A 39 22.49 -7.43 -22.01
C MET A 39 23.34 -6.31 -22.62
N VAL A 40 24.66 -6.51 -22.73
CA VAL A 40 25.54 -5.53 -23.38
C VAL A 40 25.21 -5.42 -24.86
N GLY A 41 24.95 -6.55 -25.53
CA GLY A 41 24.49 -6.57 -26.92
C GLY A 41 23.18 -5.81 -27.12
N SER A 42 22.20 -6.01 -26.24
CA SER A 42 20.91 -5.32 -26.26
C SER A 42 21.04 -3.83 -25.98
N LEU A 43 21.70 -3.44 -24.88
CA LEU A 43 21.88 -2.03 -24.50
C LEU A 43 22.77 -1.27 -25.51
N ALA A 44 23.86 -1.88 -25.98
CA ALA A 44 24.75 -1.26 -26.96
C ALA A 44 24.08 -1.11 -28.33
N SER A 45 23.07 -1.93 -28.64
CA SER A 45 22.32 -1.84 -29.88
C SER A 45 21.04 -1.02 -29.78
N SER A 46 20.53 -0.70 -28.59
CA SER A 46 19.28 0.07 -28.38
C SER A 46 19.48 1.56 -28.61
N ASP A 47 18.89 2.07 -29.69
CA ASP A 47 18.90 3.49 -30.00
C ASP A 47 18.04 4.28 -28.99
N ALA A 48 16.93 3.72 -28.50
CA ALA A 48 16.07 4.39 -27.52
C ALA A 48 16.80 4.59 -26.17
N ALA A 49 17.56 3.58 -25.72
CA ALA A 49 18.37 3.70 -24.51
C ALA A 49 19.45 4.79 -24.64
N TRP A 50 20.12 4.90 -25.78
CA TRP A 50 21.12 5.94 -26.04
C TRP A 50 20.50 7.33 -26.16
N THR A 51 19.33 7.47 -26.76
CA THR A 51 18.58 8.74 -26.84
C THR A 51 18.14 9.22 -25.44
N ARG A 52 17.69 8.29 -24.58
CA ARG A 52 17.41 8.59 -23.15
C ARG A 52 18.68 9.04 -22.41
N ALA A 53 19.80 8.36 -22.61
CA ALA A 53 21.08 8.71 -21.98
C ALA A 53 21.61 10.09 -22.40
N ARG A 54 21.29 10.55 -23.62
CA ARG A 54 21.65 11.89 -24.13
C ARG A 54 20.69 12.99 -23.67
N GLY A 55 19.57 12.64 -23.02
CA GLY A 55 18.58 13.58 -22.50
C GLY A 55 17.67 14.20 -23.57
N THR A 56 17.66 13.67 -24.80
CA THR A 56 16.80 14.17 -25.89
C THR A 56 15.45 13.45 -25.96
N TYR A 57 15.32 12.29 -25.31
CA TYR A 57 14.12 11.45 -25.37
C TYR A 57 12.85 12.14 -24.85
N ASP A 58 12.93 12.83 -23.72
CA ASP A 58 11.77 13.44 -23.05
C ASP A 58 11.41 14.84 -23.57
N ARG A 59 12.06 15.31 -24.65
CA ARG A 59 11.73 16.60 -25.25
C ARG A 59 10.34 16.54 -25.87
N VAL A 60 9.48 17.51 -25.54
CA VAL A 60 8.15 17.61 -26.14
C VAL A 60 8.26 18.50 -27.38
N ASP A 61 7.91 17.94 -28.55
CA ASP A 61 7.67 18.68 -29.78
C ASP A 61 6.14 18.81 -29.98
N PRO A 62 5.56 20.00 -29.74
CA PRO A 62 4.12 20.19 -29.82
C PRO A 62 3.50 19.90 -31.19
N ALA A 63 4.30 19.95 -32.26
CA ALA A 63 3.85 19.73 -33.63
C ALA A 63 3.93 18.26 -34.06
N TYR A 64 4.50 17.38 -33.23
CA TYR A 64 4.82 16.00 -33.60
C TYR A 64 3.97 14.98 -32.85
N ASN A 65 3.00 14.39 -33.54
CA ASN A 65 2.25 13.25 -33.03
C ASN A 65 2.89 11.93 -33.52
N VAL A 66 3.41 11.13 -32.59
CA VAL A 66 4.07 9.87 -32.91
C VAL A 66 3.15 8.89 -33.64
N PHE A 67 1.84 8.91 -33.37
CA PHE A 67 0.91 7.94 -33.96
C PHE A 67 0.67 8.16 -35.47
N ASP A 68 0.98 9.35 -35.98
CA ASP A 68 0.95 9.62 -37.43
C ASP A 68 2.19 9.06 -38.15
N ASP A 69 3.21 8.66 -37.38
CA ASP A 69 4.51 8.23 -37.85
C ASP A 69 4.74 6.72 -37.64
N ILE A 70 3.85 5.99 -36.96
CA ILE A 70 4.04 4.55 -36.64
C ILE A 70 3.43 3.58 -37.65
N SER A 71 3.15 4.01 -38.88
CA SER A 71 2.64 3.12 -39.93
C SER A 71 3.55 1.89 -40.10
N GLY A 72 3.00 0.69 -39.90
CA GLY A 72 3.75 -0.58 -39.87
C GLY A 72 4.24 -1.06 -38.48
N TYR A 73 4.02 -0.28 -37.42
CA TYR A 73 4.36 -0.60 -36.03
C TYR A 73 3.13 -0.64 -35.09
N GLU A 74 1.92 -0.76 -35.65
CA GLU A 74 0.66 -0.68 -34.91
C GLU A 74 0.51 -1.75 -33.82
N SER A 75 1.15 -2.91 -33.99
CA SER A 75 1.22 -3.98 -32.99
C SER A 75 2.05 -3.61 -31.74
N HIS A 76 2.80 -2.51 -31.79
CA HIS A 76 3.73 -2.06 -30.74
C HIS A 76 3.40 -0.67 -30.21
N ILE A 77 2.13 -0.29 -30.32
CA ILE A 77 1.64 1.05 -30.01
C ILE A 77 1.93 1.50 -28.56
N ASP A 78 2.09 0.56 -27.63
CA ASP A 78 2.40 0.83 -26.22
C ASP A 78 3.79 1.43 -26.01
N SER A 79 4.76 1.07 -26.84
CA SER A 79 6.13 1.61 -26.80
C SER A 79 6.21 3.08 -27.18
N PHE A 80 5.19 3.60 -27.87
CA PHE A 80 5.16 4.97 -28.39
C PHE A 80 4.33 5.94 -27.54
N ILE A 81 3.60 5.47 -26.51
CA ILE A 81 2.66 6.31 -25.73
C ILE A 81 3.32 7.57 -25.16
N ASP A 82 4.51 7.42 -24.58
CA ASP A 82 5.27 8.50 -23.94
C ASP A 82 6.32 9.13 -24.88
N VAL A 83 6.21 8.92 -26.19
CA VAL A 83 7.10 9.50 -27.20
C VAL A 83 6.49 10.80 -27.75
N PHE A 84 7.18 11.92 -27.54
CA PHE A 84 6.69 13.26 -27.88
C PHE A 84 7.54 14.00 -28.93
N ASN A 85 8.53 13.33 -29.54
CA ASN A 85 9.40 13.95 -30.55
C ASN A 85 9.88 12.92 -31.59
N PRO A 86 10.27 13.37 -32.80
CA PRO A 86 10.64 12.47 -33.89
C PRO A 86 11.95 11.71 -33.65
N GLU A 87 12.89 12.27 -32.87
CA GLU A 87 14.15 11.61 -32.55
C GLU A 87 13.92 10.37 -31.68
N ALA A 88 13.09 10.49 -30.65
CA ALA A 88 12.69 9.39 -29.79
C ALA A 88 11.87 8.35 -30.56
N ALA A 89 10.96 8.77 -31.43
CA ALA A 89 10.18 7.84 -32.24
C ALA A 89 11.02 7.02 -33.22
N ALA A 90 11.97 7.67 -33.91
CA ALA A 90 12.90 6.98 -34.80
C ALA A 90 13.74 5.96 -34.03
N ALA A 91 14.17 6.30 -32.82
CA ALA A 91 14.94 5.41 -31.96
C ALA A 91 14.11 4.18 -31.51
N VAL A 92 12.85 4.36 -31.13
CA VAL A 92 11.96 3.25 -30.74
C VAL A 92 11.65 2.34 -31.93
N LYS A 93 11.37 2.90 -33.12
CA LYS A 93 11.16 2.09 -34.34
C LYS A 93 12.39 1.28 -34.73
N ALA A 94 13.57 1.90 -34.67
CA ALA A 94 14.84 1.23 -34.94
C ALA A 94 15.06 0.04 -33.99
N ASP A 95 14.67 0.19 -32.73
CA ASP A 95 14.71 -0.88 -31.74
C ASP A 95 13.74 -2.02 -32.07
N ILE A 96 12.49 -1.71 -32.40
CA ILE A 96 11.47 -2.71 -32.78
C ILE A 96 11.87 -3.46 -34.05
N ASP A 97 12.37 -2.78 -35.09
CA ASP A 97 12.79 -3.42 -36.34
C ASP A 97 13.95 -4.37 -36.16
N ARG A 98 14.95 -3.93 -35.41
CA ARG A 98 16.11 -4.75 -35.06
C ARG A 98 15.64 -5.98 -34.28
N GLU A 99 14.80 -5.77 -33.28
CA GLU A 99 14.32 -6.86 -32.44
C GLU A 99 13.49 -7.88 -33.22
N THR A 100 12.56 -7.41 -34.06
CA THR A 100 11.72 -8.26 -34.92
C THR A 100 12.57 -9.09 -35.89
N ARG A 101 13.58 -8.47 -36.50
CA ARG A 101 14.51 -9.16 -37.41
C ARG A 101 15.33 -10.22 -36.68
N ASP A 102 15.83 -9.88 -35.49
CA ASP A 102 16.62 -10.81 -34.69
C ASP A 102 15.77 -11.99 -34.22
N ARG A 103 14.53 -11.77 -33.79
CA ARG A 103 13.59 -12.85 -33.43
C ARG A 103 13.28 -13.77 -34.61
N ARG A 104 12.93 -13.22 -35.77
CA ARG A 104 12.70 -14.03 -37.00
C ARG A 104 13.95 -14.84 -37.38
N THR A 105 15.14 -14.26 -37.20
CA THR A 105 16.41 -14.95 -37.45
C THR A 105 16.62 -16.12 -36.50
N LEU A 106 16.25 -15.97 -35.22
CA LEU A 106 16.38 -17.03 -34.21
C LEU A 106 15.33 -18.12 -34.40
N GLU A 107 14.08 -17.75 -34.66
CA GLU A 107 12.98 -18.67 -34.95
C GLU A 107 13.26 -19.49 -36.23
N ALA A 108 13.73 -18.85 -37.30
CA ALA A 108 14.09 -19.51 -38.55
C ALA A 108 15.30 -20.45 -38.41
N SER A 109 16.15 -20.24 -37.41
CA SER A 109 17.29 -21.11 -37.09
C SER A 109 16.92 -22.31 -36.21
N GLY A 110 15.64 -22.44 -35.81
CA GLY A 110 15.13 -23.55 -35.02
C GLY A 110 15.96 -23.81 -33.77
N TRP A 111 16.35 -25.06 -33.53
CA TRP A 111 17.11 -25.43 -32.33
C TRP A 111 18.48 -24.73 -32.23
N VAL A 112 19.09 -24.35 -33.36
CA VAL A 112 20.37 -23.61 -33.38
C VAL A 112 20.15 -22.17 -32.89
N GLY A 113 18.98 -21.58 -33.16
CA GLY A 113 18.56 -20.31 -32.58
C GLY A 113 18.44 -20.39 -31.05
N THR A 114 17.72 -21.40 -30.54
CA THR A 114 17.57 -21.63 -29.09
C THR A 114 18.92 -21.90 -28.41
N ALA A 115 19.81 -22.68 -29.04
CA ALA A 115 21.15 -22.93 -28.52
C ALA A 115 22.05 -21.68 -28.56
N ALA A 116 21.89 -20.84 -29.58
CA ALA A 116 22.58 -19.56 -29.68
C ALA A 116 22.08 -18.55 -28.63
N GLU A 117 20.78 -18.51 -28.32
CA GLU A 117 20.23 -17.68 -27.23
C GLU A 117 20.78 -18.09 -25.87
N ILE A 118 20.83 -19.40 -25.60
CA ILE A 118 21.47 -19.95 -24.39
C ILE A 118 22.97 -19.64 -24.39
N GLY A 119 23.66 -19.81 -25.53
CA GLY A 119 25.10 -19.53 -25.64
C GLY A 119 25.44 -18.04 -25.48
N ALA A 120 24.67 -17.15 -26.08
CA ALA A 120 24.78 -15.70 -25.92
C ALA A 120 24.51 -15.26 -24.48
N SER A 121 23.60 -15.97 -23.80
CA SER A 121 23.33 -15.71 -22.39
C SER A 121 24.49 -16.07 -21.47
N ILE A 122 25.20 -17.15 -21.81
CA ILE A 122 26.38 -17.63 -21.09
C ILE A 122 27.62 -16.79 -21.39
N ALA A 123 27.67 -16.12 -22.56
CA ALA A 123 28.81 -15.32 -23.03
C ALA A 123 28.87 -13.89 -22.46
N ASP A 124 28.09 -13.56 -21.42
CA ASP A 124 28.15 -12.24 -20.79
C ASP A 124 29.51 -12.01 -20.10
N VAL A 125 30.20 -10.93 -20.54
CA VAL A 125 31.52 -10.37 -20.14
C VAL A 125 32.37 -11.24 -19.20
N PRO A 126 33.20 -12.10 -19.82
CA PRO A 126 34.61 -11.70 -19.85
C PRO A 126 35.25 -11.66 -21.24
N THR A 127 34.51 -11.88 -22.35
CA THR A 127 35.17 -12.14 -23.65
C THR A 127 35.24 -10.95 -24.62
N LEU A 128 34.45 -9.87 -24.47
CA LEU A 128 34.27 -8.89 -25.55
C LEU A 128 34.38 -7.41 -25.14
N LEU A 129 35.47 -7.01 -24.48
CA LEU A 129 35.89 -5.60 -24.47
C LEU A 129 36.93 -5.35 -25.58
N PRO A 130 36.73 -4.35 -26.47
CA PRO A 130 37.74 -3.92 -27.42
C PRO A 130 38.80 -3.07 -26.70
N GLY A 131 39.87 -3.72 -26.26
CA GLY A 131 41.02 -3.09 -25.61
C GLY A 131 41.92 -4.15 -24.96
N GLY A 132 42.87 -4.68 -25.73
CA GLY A 132 43.68 -5.83 -25.34
C GLY A 132 44.64 -5.56 -24.18
N VAL A 133 44.43 -6.27 -23.06
CA VAL A 133 45.47 -6.54 -22.05
C VAL A 133 45.54 -8.05 -21.68
N LEU A 134 44.52 -8.86 -21.98
CA LEU A 134 44.49 -10.29 -21.61
C LEU A 134 45.18 -11.26 -22.60
N ALA A 135 45.72 -10.79 -23.72
CA ALA A 135 46.30 -11.66 -24.74
C ALA A 135 47.77 -12.08 -24.50
N ARG A 136 48.42 -11.67 -23.39
CA ARG A 136 49.88 -11.91 -23.20
C ARG A 136 50.32 -12.75 -22.01
N THR A 137 49.43 -13.33 -21.21
CA THR A 137 49.83 -14.23 -20.12
C THR A 137 49.06 -15.56 -20.18
N GLY A 138 49.59 -16.49 -20.98
CA GLY A 138 49.05 -17.84 -21.09
C GLY A 138 49.28 -18.66 -19.81
N ARG A 139 48.19 -19.23 -19.26
CA ARG A 139 48.07 -20.62 -18.75
C ARG A 139 46.81 -20.95 -17.93
N VAL A 140 45.79 -20.09 -17.80
CA VAL A 140 44.64 -20.37 -16.91
C VAL A 140 43.28 -20.63 -17.62
N GLY A 141 43.21 -20.56 -18.96
CA GLY A 141 41.93 -20.41 -19.67
C GLY A 141 41.14 -21.63 -20.16
N TYR A 142 41.47 -22.89 -19.85
CA TYR A 142 40.81 -24.03 -20.55
C TYR A 142 40.32 -25.21 -19.68
N SER A 143 40.59 -25.26 -18.38
CA SER A 143 40.28 -26.44 -17.54
C SER A 143 38.97 -26.35 -16.75
N ALA A 144 38.34 -25.18 -16.63
CA ALA A 144 37.10 -25.00 -15.83
C ALA A 144 35.80 -25.39 -16.57
N LEU A 145 35.86 -25.59 -17.89
CA LEU A 145 34.67 -25.85 -18.72
C LEU A 145 34.28 -27.33 -18.82
N LYS A 146 35.13 -28.28 -18.35
CA LYS A 146 34.95 -29.73 -18.63
C LYS A 146 34.35 -30.56 -17.49
N SER A 147 34.02 -29.97 -16.34
CA SER A 147 33.29 -30.71 -15.30
C SER A 147 31.78 -30.61 -15.60
N ALA A 148 31.12 -31.75 -15.81
CA ALA A 148 29.71 -31.87 -16.17
C ALA A 148 28.72 -31.24 -15.14
N GLY A 149 29.20 -30.61 -14.06
CA GLY A 149 28.42 -29.88 -13.07
C GLY A 149 28.51 -28.34 -13.14
N SER A 150 29.42 -27.75 -13.94
CA SER A 150 29.57 -26.28 -14.02
C SER A 150 28.69 -25.62 -15.08
N VAL A 151 28.19 -26.39 -16.06
CA VAL A 151 27.36 -25.89 -17.17
C VAL A 151 25.94 -25.55 -16.70
N SER A 152 25.38 -26.30 -15.73
CA SER A 152 24.02 -26.06 -15.21
C SER A 152 23.94 -24.90 -14.22
N ALA A 153 25.00 -24.67 -13.42
CA ALA A 153 25.07 -23.54 -12.50
C ALA A 153 25.25 -22.21 -13.24
N ALA A 154 26.05 -22.18 -14.31
CA ALA A 154 26.28 -20.98 -15.11
C ALA A 154 25.02 -20.52 -15.88
N ALA A 155 24.20 -21.46 -16.37
CA ALA A 155 22.97 -21.15 -17.11
C ALA A 155 21.88 -20.48 -16.24
N ALA A 156 21.76 -20.87 -14.95
CA ALA A 156 20.78 -20.28 -14.04
C ALA A 156 21.14 -18.84 -13.59
N VAL A 157 22.44 -18.52 -13.50
CA VAL A 157 22.91 -17.17 -13.13
C VAL A 157 22.77 -16.20 -14.29
N ALA A 158 23.19 -16.61 -15.49
CA ALA A 158 23.08 -15.82 -16.70
C ALA A 158 21.62 -15.40 -16.96
N THR A 159 20.69 -16.35 -16.93
CA THR A 159 19.28 -16.10 -17.27
C THR A 159 18.61 -15.11 -16.32
N SER A 160 18.88 -15.17 -15.00
CA SER A 160 18.22 -14.27 -14.02
C SER A 160 18.67 -12.80 -14.09
N VAL A 161 19.96 -12.56 -14.29
CA VAL A 161 20.56 -11.21 -14.41
C VAL A 161 20.21 -10.59 -15.76
N GLN A 162 20.18 -11.40 -16.80
CA GLN A 162 20.01 -10.97 -18.16
C GLN A 162 18.56 -10.69 -18.55
N GLU A 163 17.60 -11.52 -18.15
CA GLU A 163 16.16 -11.28 -18.45
C GLU A 163 15.69 -9.89 -18.03
N THR A 164 16.22 -9.44 -16.89
CA THR A 164 15.89 -8.14 -16.29
C THR A 164 16.54 -6.96 -17.04
N GLY A 165 17.81 -7.07 -17.43
CA GLY A 165 18.51 -6.05 -18.22
C GLY A 165 18.02 -5.97 -19.67
N LEU A 166 17.60 -7.10 -20.24
CA LEU A 166 17.01 -7.18 -21.57
C LEU A 166 15.62 -6.57 -21.59
N GLN A 167 14.78 -6.81 -20.58
CA GLN A 167 13.47 -6.17 -20.49
C GLN A 167 13.55 -4.63 -20.43
N ALA A 168 14.58 -4.09 -19.79
CA ALA A 168 14.77 -2.63 -19.70
C ALA A 168 15.31 -1.99 -21.00
N SER A 169 15.86 -2.80 -21.91
CA SER A 169 16.49 -2.34 -23.15
C SER A 169 15.76 -2.80 -24.41
N GLN A 170 14.69 -3.58 -24.27
CA GLN A 170 13.94 -4.16 -25.38
C GLN A 170 12.47 -3.73 -25.35
N GLU A 171 11.97 -3.33 -26.52
CA GLU A 171 10.59 -2.88 -26.69
C GLU A 171 9.61 -4.06 -26.85
N LEU A 172 10.07 -5.21 -27.36
CA LEU A 172 9.21 -6.38 -27.65
C LEU A 172 9.16 -7.45 -26.55
N ARG A 173 9.93 -7.32 -25.45
CA ARG A 173 10.04 -8.36 -24.42
C ARG A 173 8.87 -8.33 -23.44
N THR A 174 8.08 -9.40 -23.36
CA THR A 174 6.95 -9.44 -22.43
C THR A 174 7.38 -9.87 -21.02
N GLY A 175 6.73 -9.32 -19.99
CA GLY A 175 7.02 -9.67 -18.60
C GLY A 175 6.72 -11.12 -18.24
N THR A 176 5.83 -11.79 -18.98
CA THR A 176 5.52 -13.22 -18.80
C THR A 176 6.64 -14.10 -19.37
N GLU A 177 7.23 -13.74 -20.52
CA GLU A 177 8.41 -14.41 -21.07
C GLU A 177 9.60 -14.31 -20.10
N SER A 178 9.86 -13.12 -19.55
CA SER A 178 10.92 -12.93 -18.55
C SER A 178 10.64 -13.65 -17.24
N ALA A 179 9.40 -13.68 -16.76
CA ALA A 179 9.03 -14.42 -15.56
C ALA A 179 9.12 -15.95 -15.76
N LEU A 180 8.77 -16.47 -16.95
CA LEU A 180 8.92 -17.89 -17.29
C LEU A 180 10.38 -18.29 -17.50
N ALA A 181 11.21 -17.41 -18.04
CA ALA A 181 12.66 -17.63 -18.17
C ALA A 181 13.37 -17.59 -16.81
N ILE A 182 13.07 -16.61 -15.94
CA ILE A 182 13.59 -16.51 -14.58
C ILE A 182 13.06 -17.67 -13.70
N GLY A 183 11.75 -17.92 -13.74
CA GLY A 183 11.09 -18.96 -12.94
C GLY A 183 11.42 -20.37 -13.40
N GLY A 184 11.42 -20.62 -14.72
CA GLY A 184 11.76 -21.92 -15.31
C GLY A 184 13.22 -22.30 -15.11
N SER A 185 14.17 -21.38 -15.29
CA SER A 185 15.60 -21.67 -15.09
C SER A 185 15.96 -21.93 -13.62
N ALA A 186 15.35 -21.20 -12.68
CA ALA A 186 15.53 -21.43 -11.24
C ALA A 186 14.87 -22.74 -10.76
N LEU A 187 13.64 -23.04 -11.21
CA LEU A 187 12.90 -24.25 -10.84
C LEU A 187 13.53 -25.50 -11.46
N PHE A 188 13.80 -25.53 -12.77
CA PHE A 188 14.42 -26.70 -13.41
C PHE A 188 15.89 -26.86 -13.02
N GLY A 189 16.63 -25.78 -12.78
CA GLY A 189 18.00 -25.82 -12.30
C GLY A 189 18.15 -26.37 -10.88
N ALA A 190 17.21 -26.05 -9.98
CA ALA A 190 17.21 -26.53 -8.60
C ALA A 190 16.58 -27.93 -8.42
N ILE A 191 15.58 -28.27 -9.25
CA ILE A 191 14.85 -29.56 -9.15
C ILE A 191 15.50 -30.65 -10.01
N LEU A 192 16.06 -30.33 -11.19
CA LEU A 192 16.69 -31.30 -12.10
C LEU A 192 18.22 -31.24 -12.08
N GLY A 193 18.81 -30.10 -11.71
CA GLY A 193 20.26 -29.93 -11.60
C GLY A 193 20.75 -30.32 -10.21
N GLY A 194 21.59 -31.35 -10.12
CA GLY A 194 22.20 -31.85 -8.89
C GLY A 194 23.16 -30.91 -8.16
N ALA A 195 22.84 -29.62 -8.03
CA ALA A 195 23.58 -28.64 -7.23
C ALA A 195 23.67 -29.06 -5.76
N ALA A 196 22.65 -29.78 -5.27
CA ALA A 196 22.65 -30.48 -3.99
C ALA A 196 23.80 -31.50 -3.85
N GLY A 197 24.20 -32.18 -4.93
CA GLY A 197 25.21 -33.26 -4.91
C GLY A 197 26.66 -32.79 -4.94
N ALA A 198 26.91 -31.52 -5.27
CA ALA A 198 28.24 -30.93 -5.25
C ALA A 198 28.65 -30.40 -3.87
N ILE A 199 27.68 -30.20 -2.95
CA ILE A 199 27.87 -29.47 -1.68
C ILE A 199 27.57 -30.36 -0.47
N MET A 200 26.84 -31.46 -0.65
CA MET A 200 26.51 -32.42 0.40
C MET A 200 27.43 -33.64 0.36
N SER A 201 27.77 -34.19 1.53
CA SER A 201 28.36 -35.52 1.60
C SER A 201 27.40 -36.55 0.98
N ARG A 202 27.91 -37.71 0.52
CA ARG A 202 27.06 -38.76 -0.06
C ARG A 202 25.93 -39.20 0.88
N ALA A 203 26.12 -39.11 2.20
CA ALA A 203 25.12 -39.43 3.20
C ALA A 203 24.00 -38.37 3.28
N GLU A 204 24.36 -37.09 3.25
CA GLU A 204 23.41 -35.96 3.25
C GLU A 204 22.66 -35.86 1.92
N TYR A 205 23.32 -36.10 0.79
CA TYR A 205 22.67 -36.19 -0.53
C TYR A 205 21.65 -37.33 -0.58
N LYS A 206 22.01 -38.48 0.00
CA LYS A 206 21.08 -39.61 0.12
C LYS A 206 19.94 -39.31 1.09
N ALA A 207 20.19 -38.61 2.20
CA ALA A 207 19.15 -38.20 3.14
C ALA A 207 18.19 -37.16 2.53
N ALA A 208 18.70 -36.16 1.82
CA ALA A 208 17.91 -35.16 1.11
C ALA A 208 17.13 -35.77 -0.07
N GLY A 209 17.77 -36.66 -0.86
CA GLY A 209 17.11 -37.40 -1.93
C GLY A 209 16.01 -38.33 -1.41
N SER A 210 16.25 -39.00 -0.27
CA SER A 210 15.24 -39.82 0.40
C SER A 210 14.10 -38.98 0.98
N ALA A 211 14.38 -37.79 1.54
CA ALA A 211 13.36 -36.88 2.04
C ALA A 211 12.48 -36.32 0.90
N ILE A 212 13.06 -36.00 -0.26
CA ILE A 212 12.35 -35.56 -1.47
C ILE A 212 11.53 -36.71 -2.07
N GLN A 213 12.08 -37.93 -2.17
CA GLN A 213 11.33 -39.10 -2.65
C GLN A 213 10.24 -39.54 -1.68
N ASN A 214 10.44 -39.38 -0.37
CA ASN A 214 9.40 -39.66 0.60
C ASN A 214 8.29 -38.60 0.49
N ALA A 215 8.63 -37.33 0.25
CA ALA A 215 7.67 -36.22 0.09
C ALA A 215 6.77 -36.30 -1.16
N THR A 216 7.05 -37.22 -2.09
CA THR A 216 6.23 -37.46 -3.28
C THR A 216 5.31 -38.67 -3.14
N ARG A 217 5.36 -39.43 -2.03
CA ARG A 217 4.52 -40.62 -1.83
C ARG A 217 3.10 -40.26 -1.37
N PRO A 218 2.05 -40.99 -1.81
CA PRO A 218 0.65 -40.72 -1.44
C PRO A 218 0.34 -40.83 0.05
N ASP A 219 1.18 -41.53 0.82
CA ASP A 219 1.04 -41.86 2.25
C ASP A 219 1.97 -41.03 3.15
N PHE A 220 2.70 -40.06 2.59
CA PHE A 220 3.72 -39.28 3.31
C PHE A 220 3.17 -38.43 4.46
N ASP A 221 1.94 -37.91 4.32
CA ASP A 221 1.27 -37.12 5.35
C ASP A 221 0.86 -37.96 6.59
N ALA A 222 0.87 -39.31 6.50
CA ALA A 222 0.46 -40.19 7.61
C ALA A 222 1.58 -40.43 8.65
N ALA A 223 2.83 -40.15 8.31
CA ALA A 223 3.97 -40.36 9.22
C ALA A 223 4.16 -39.22 10.24
N THR A 224 3.53 -38.07 10.03
CA THR A 224 3.51 -36.91 10.93
C THR A 224 2.33 -36.87 11.92
N ASP A 225 1.38 -37.79 11.79
CA ASP A 225 0.17 -37.87 12.61
C ASP A 225 0.44 -38.05 14.12
N SER A 226 1.60 -38.61 14.48
CA SER A 226 2.01 -38.79 15.88
C SER A 226 2.38 -37.49 16.61
N LEU A 227 2.74 -36.43 15.88
CA LEU A 227 2.98 -35.09 16.43
C LEU A 227 1.73 -34.19 16.32
N HIS A 228 0.87 -34.44 15.31
CA HIS A 228 -0.45 -33.79 15.20
C HIS A 228 -1.44 -34.27 16.28
N ALA A 229 -1.23 -35.46 16.84
CA ALA A 229 -1.97 -35.96 18.00
C ALA A 229 -1.88 -35.03 19.23
N GLU A 230 -0.78 -34.27 19.42
CA GLU A 230 -0.66 -33.31 20.53
C GLU A 230 -1.52 -32.04 20.34
N LEU A 231 -1.91 -31.70 19.10
CA LEU A 231 -2.83 -30.60 18.78
C LEU A 231 -4.30 -31.06 18.78
N ALA A 232 -4.57 -32.35 18.57
CA ALA A 232 -5.92 -32.92 18.59
C ALA A 232 -6.52 -33.08 20.01
N VAL A 233 -5.71 -32.96 21.06
CA VAL A 233 -6.16 -33.15 22.47
C VAL A 233 -6.90 -31.94 23.06
N MET A 234 -7.03 -30.82 22.33
CA MET A 234 -7.73 -29.61 22.79
C MET A 234 -9.14 -29.37 22.21
N ALA A 235 -9.79 -30.39 21.64
CA ALA A 235 -11.19 -30.28 21.22
C ALA A 235 -12.06 -31.30 21.96
N LYS A 236 -12.68 -30.87 23.06
CA LYS A 236 -13.91 -31.52 23.52
C LYS A 236 -15.06 -30.97 22.67
N PRO A 237 -15.83 -31.80 21.95
CA PRO A 237 -17.02 -31.32 21.27
C PRO A 237 -18.16 -31.20 22.29
N GLU A 238 -18.72 -30.02 22.46
CA GLU A 238 -20.08 -29.87 22.98
C GLU A 238 -21.02 -29.60 21.79
N SER A 239 -22.11 -30.35 21.75
CA SER A 239 -23.02 -30.41 20.60
C SER A 239 -23.95 -29.20 20.53
N ALA A 240 -24.33 -28.88 19.29
CA ALA A 240 -25.18 -27.79 18.86
C ALA A 240 -26.51 -27.61 19.63
N GLY A 241 -26.82 -26.35 19.94
CA GLY A 241 -28.15 -25.84 20.26
C GLY A 241 -28.18 -24.34 19.93
N ALA A 242 -29.09 -23.93 19.05
CA ALA A 242 -29.27 -22.53 18.66
C ALA A 242 -29.69 -21.66 19.85
N ALA A 243 -28.79 -20.83 20.38
CA ALA A 243 -29.08 -19.66 21.21
C ALA A 243 -27.80 -18.86 21.47
N ALA A 244 -27.74 -17.62 20.99
CA ALA A 244 -26.67 -16.63 21.15
C ALA A 244 -25.28 -17.07 20.69
N ALA A 245 -24.60 -16.27 19.85
CA ALA A 245 -23.19 -16.49 19.55
C ALA A 245 -22.43 -16.61 20.89
N PRO A 246 -21.72 -17.72 21.17
CA PRO A 246 -20.97 -17.85 22.42
C PRO A 246 -20.01 -16.67 22.53
N VAL A 247 -20.02 -16.01 23.69
CA VAL A 247 -19.09 -14.90 23.95
C VAL A 247 -17.68 -15.47 23.78
N SER A 248 -16.90 -14.86 22.88
CA SER A 248 -15.50 -15.23 22.67
C SER A 248 -14.77 -15.24 24.02
N THR A 249 -13.84 -16.17 24.20
CA THR A 249 -13.01 -16.27 25.40
C THR A 249 -11.64 -15.64 25.14
N LEU A 250 -10.87 -15.35 26.19
CA LEU A 250 -9.50 -14.86 26.04
C LEU A 250 -8.62 -15.88 25.29
N GLU A 251 -8.85 -17.17 25.52
CA GLU A 251 -8.09 -18.26 24.93
C GLU A 251 -8.33 -18.43 23.44
N ASP A 252 -9.52 -18.09 22.94
CA ASP A 252 -9.87 -18.18 21.52
C ASP A 252 -8.92 -17.38 20.62
N PHE A 253 -8.35 -16.31 21.18
CA PHE A 253 -7.39 -15.43 20.52
C PHE A 253 -5.92 -15.74 20.85
N ASP A 254 -5.63 -16.82 21.58
CA ASP A 254 -4.25 -17.30 21.74
C ASP A 254 -3.70 -17.81 20.40
N ILE A 255 -2.41 -17.58 20.18
CA ILE A 255 -1.67 -18.14 19.04
C ILE A 255 -1.62 -19.67 19.19
N ALA A 256 -2.12 -20.38 18.18
CA ALA A 256 -2.14 -21.83 18.14
C ALA A 256 -0.72 -22.42 18.06
N GLY A 257 -0.50 -23.60 18.66
CA GLY A 257 0.79 -24.31 18.62
C GLY A 257 1.82 -23.81 19.64
N ARG A 258 2.44 -24.75 20.38
CA ARG A 258 3.37 -24.42 21.48
C ARG A 258 4.64 -23.70 21.01
N ALA A 259 5.22 -24.13 19.89
CA ALA A 259 6.45 -23.55 19.35
C ALA A 259 6.21 -22.11 18.85
N ALA A 260 5.16 -21.91 18.05
CA ALA A 260 4.76 -20.60 17.56
C ALA A 260 4.39 -19.63 18.70
N SER A 261 3.60 -20.09 19.69
CA SER A 261 3.25 -19.28 20.87
C SER A 261 4.48 -18.83 21.67
N LYS A 262 5.46 -19.72 21.90
CA LYS A 262 6.72 -19.37 22.58
C LYS A 262 7.55 -18.37 21.77
N ALA A 263 7.70 -18.60 20.47
CA ALA A 263 8.44 -17.69 19.58
C ALA A 263 7.77 -16.31 19.52
N ALA A 264 6.44 -16.27 19.36
CA ALA A 264 5.66 -15.05 19.36
C ALA A 264 5.79 -14.27 20.67
N LYS A 265 5.82 -14.96 21.81
CA LYS A 265 6.04 -14.35 23.13
C LYS A 265 7.43 -13.70 23.24
N ALA A 266 8.46 -14.34 22.69
CA ALA A 266 9.81 -13.77 22.67
C ALA A 266 9.90 -12.52 21.80
N THR A 267 9.09 -12.42 20.74
CA THR A 267 9.05 -11.28 19.82
C THR A 267 7.87 -10.33 20.05
N ALA A 268 7.14 -10.48 21.16
CA ALA A 268 5.86 -9.81 21.38
C ALA A 268 5.94 -8.29 21.33
N GLN A 269 7.02 -7.73 21.88
CA GLN A 269 7.17 -6.28 22.00
C GLN A 269 7.56 -5.61 20.68
N LEU A 270 7.90 -6.36 19.64
CA LEU A 270 8.44 -5.82 18.39
C LEU A 270 7.39 -5.05 17.59
N ASN A 271 6.10 -5.36 17.72
CA ASN A 271 5.05 -4.76 16.90
C ASN A 271 3.66 -4.80 17.56
N PRO A 272 2.73 -3.92 17.16
CA PRO A 272 1.37 -3.84 17.71
C PRO A 272 0.58 -5.15 17.61
N LEU A 273 0.70 -5.87 16.48
CA LEU A 273 -0.03 -7.11 16.26
C LEU A 273 0.28 -8.14 17.36
N LEU A 274 1.55 -8.44 17.60
CA LEU A 274 1.93 -9.42 18.62
C LEU A 274 1.71 -8.91 20.05
N ARG A 275 1.82 -7.60 20.30
CA ARG A 275 1.52 -7.02 21.62
C ARG A 275 0.05 -7.17 21.98
N THR A 276 -0.84 -6.83 21.05
CA THR A 276 -2.29 -6.88 21.26
C THR A 276 -2.80 -8.32 21.33
N LEU A 277 -2.30 -9.25 20.50
CA LEU A 277 -2.63 -10.68 20.60
C LEU A 277 -2.19 -11.33 21.94
N GLN A 278 -1.25 -10.71 22.65
CA GLN A 278 -0.77 -11.17 23.96
C GLN A 278 -1.27 -10.29 25.12
N SER A 279 -2.23 -9.40 24.86
CA SER A 279 -2.84 -8.57 25.89
C SER A 279 -3.53 -9.46 26.96
N PRO A 280 -3.53 -9.06 28.24
CA PRO A 280 -4.38 -9.70 29.24
C PRO A 280 -5.88 -9.37 29.06
N SER A 281 -6.23 -8.33 28.28
CA SER A 281 -7.61 -7.97 27.96
C SER A 281 -8.12 -8.80 26.79
N ARG A 282 -9.31 -9.39 26.96
CA ARG A 282 -9.99 -10.13 25.90
C ARG A 282 -10.45 -9.18 24.80
N LEU A 283 -11.03 -8.03 25.18
CA LEU A 283 -11.52 -7.04 24.22
C LEU A 283 -10.38 -6.52 23.34
N VAL A 284 -9.19 -6.29 23.88
CA VAL A 284 -8.03 -5.86 23.07
C VAL A 284 -7.70 -6.90 21.99
N ARG A 285 -7.70 -8.18 22.33
CA ARG A 285 -7.40 -9.25 21.35
C ARG A 285 -8.49 -9.36 20.28
N GLU A 286 -9.75 -9.29 20.71
CA GLU A 286 -10.92 -9.33 19.85
C GLU A 286 -10.92 -8.17 18.85
N ILE A 287 -10.88 -6.94 19.35
CA ILE A 287 -10.85 -5.72 18.55
C ILE A 287 -9.64 -5.73 17.61
N SER A 288 -8.46 -6.10 18.11
CA SER A 288 -7.24 -6.17 17.29
C SER A 288 -7.39 -7.18 16.14
N SER A 289 -7.95 -8.37 16.41
CA SER A 289 -8.17 -9.40 15.37
C SER A 289 -9.17 -8.98 14.29
N GLN A 290 -10.10 -8.09 14.64
CA GLN A 290 -11.09 -7.52 13.71
C GLN A 290 -10.53 -6.35 12.90
N MET A 291 -9.50 -5.67 13.39
CA MET A 291 -8.87 -4.53 12.71
C MET A 291 -7.67 -4.95 11.86
N LEU A 292 -6.75 -5.71 12.44
CA LEU A 292 -5.45 -6.07 11.86
C LEU A 292 -5.52 -7.38 11.12
N GLU A 293 -4.87 -7.43 9.95
CA GLU A 293 -4.65 -8.71 9.28
C GLU A 293 -3.72 -9.59 10.12
N ASN A 294 -4.27 -10.66 10.69
CA ASN A 294 -3.51 -11.64 11.43
C ASN A 294 -2.94 -12.73 10.49
N PRO A 295 -1.60 -12.89 10.40
CA PRO A 295 -0.97 -13.90 9.55
C PRO A 295 -0.73 -15.25 10.26
N VAL A 296 -1.08 -15.38 11.54
CA VAL A 296 -0.92 -16.62 12.33
C VAL A 296 -2.27 -17.22 12.73
N TYR A 297 -2.31 -18.55 12.90
CA TYR A 297 -3.49 -19.26 13.39
C TYR A 297 -3.75 -18.92 14.86
N LEU A 298 -4.99 -18.58 15.18
CA LEU A 298 -5.50 -18.48 16.54
C LEU A 298 -6.21 -19.78 16.94
N LYS A 299 -6.38 -20.03 18.25
CA LYS A 299 -7.09 -21.23 18.73
C LYS A 299 -8.50 -21.36 18.13
N ARG A 300 -9.27 -20.27 18.02
CA ARG A 300 -10.60 -20.30 17.38
C ARG A 300 -10.56 -20.74 15.92
N ASN A 301 -9.48 -20.43 15.20
CA ASN A 301 -9.34 -20.86 13.81
C ASN A 301 -9.38 -22.39 13.73
N MET A 302 -8.81 -23.10 14.70
CA MET A 302 -8.81 -24.57 14.75
C MET A 302 -10.22 -25.18 14.80
N ALA A 303 -11.23 -24.42 15.26
CA ALA A 303 -12.64 -24.83 15.24
C ALA A 303 -13.36 -24.50 13.91
N GLY A 304 -12.67 -23.84 12.98
CA GLY A 304 -13.23 -23.27 11.77
C GLY A 304 -13.80 -21.87 11.96
N GLU A 305 -13.52 -21.21 13.07
CA GLU A 305 -14.06 -19.88 13.39
C GLU A 305 -13.06 -18.78 13.07
N GLY A 306 -13.55 -17.68 12.53
CA GLY A 306 -12.70 -16.59 12.08
C GLY A 306 -13.45 -15.64 11.16
N GLU A 307 -12.91 -14.45 11.02
CA GLU A 307 -13.44 -13.44 10.12
C GLU A 307 -12.29 -12.71 9.43
N ALA A 308 -12.57 -12.13 8.28
CA ALA A 308 -11.63 -11.20 7.65
C ALA A 308 -11.51 -9.95 8.51
N ALA A 309 -10.29 -9.41 8.65
CA ALA A 309 -10.07 -8.15 9.35
C ALA A 309 -10.41 -6.95 8.44
N ALA A 310 -10.69 -5.79 9.04
CA ALA A 310 -10.90 -4.53 8.33
C ALA A 310 -9.75 -4.23 7.36
N GLU A 311 -8.49 -4.38 7.80
CA GLU A 311 -7.31 -4.20 6.95
C GLU A 311 -7.35 -5.06 5.67
N THR A 312 -7.82 -6.31 5.78
CA THR A 312 -7.93 -7.23 4.65
C THR A 312 -9.10 -6.86 3.74
N ALA A 313 -10.28 -6.58 4.31
CA ALA A 313 -11.49 -6.23 3.57
C ALA A 313 -11.32 -4.96 2.73
N MET A 314 -10.60 -3.96 3.26
CA MET A 314 -10.30 -2.71 2.54
C MET A 314 -9.47 -2.92 1.26
N LYS A 315 -8.76 -4.05 1.10
CA LYS A 315 -7.89 -4.30 -0.07
C LYS A 315 -8.69 -4.45 -1.37
N GLU A 316 -9.94 -4.92 -1.28
CA GLU A 316 -10.86 -4.95 -2.42
C GLU A 316 -10.98 -3.57 -3.07
N TRP A 317 -11.13 -2.51 -2.26
CA TRP A 317 -11.27 -1.15 -2.77
C TRP A 317 -9.93 -0.48 -3.01
N THR A 318 -9.04 -0.54 -2.02
CA THR A 318 -7.77 0.20 -2.03
C THR A 318 -6.75 -0.36 -3.03
N ARG A 319 -6.89 -1.63 -3.42
CA ARG A 319 -6.02 -2.28 -4.41
C ARG A 319 -6.79 -2.83 -5.60
N GLY A 320 -7.94 -3.47 -5.38
CA GLY A 320 -8.74 -4.06 -6.46
C GLY A 320 -9.40 -3.02 -7.34
N ALA A 321 -10.42 -2.34 -6.83
CA ALA A 321 -11.18 -1.31 -7.56
C ALA A 321 -10.27 -0.19 -8.08
N VAL A 322 -9.38 0.35 -7.22
CA VAL A 322 -8.37 1.34 -7.62
C VAL A 322 -7.44 0.78 -8.70
N GLY A 323 -6.98 -0.47 -8.58
CA GLY A 323 -6.13 -1.14 -9.57
C GLY A 323 -6.78 -1.21 -10.95
N SER A 324 -7.99 -1.76 -11.01
CA SER A 324 -8.77 -1.85 -12.25
C SER A 324 -9.05 -0.48 -12.85
N THR A 325 -9.39 0.52 -12.02
CA THR A 325 -9.66 1.88 -12.49
C THR A 325 -8.40 2.53 -13.09
N VAL A 326 -7.23 2.31 -12.49
CA VAL A 326 -5.95 2.81 -13.04
C VAL A 326 -5.62 2.16 -14.39
N GLU A 327 -5.97 0.88 -14.60
CA GLU A 327 -5.87 0.25 -15.91
C GLU A 327 -6.75 0.99 -16.93
N THR A 328 -8.01 1.27 -16.59
CA THR A 328 -8.91 2.08 -17.45
C THR A 328 -8.37 3.48 -17.74
N LEU A 329 -7.76 4.14 -16.75
CA LEU A 329 -7.09 5.44 -16.95
C LEU A 329 -5.89 5.32 -17.91
N ASN A 330 -5.12 4.23 -17.83
CA ASN A 330 -4.02 3.98 -18.76
C ASN A 330 -4.54 3.82 -20.20
N ASP A 331 -5.63 3.06 -20.37
CA ASP A 331 -6.24 2.83 -21.68
C ASP A 331 -6.84 4.12 -22.26
N ALA A 332 -7.50 4.93 -21.43
CA ALA A 332 -8.01 6.24 -21.83
C ALA A 332 -6.88 7.20 -22.22
N TYR A 333 -5.77 7.23 -21.46
CA TYR A 333 -4.61 8.03 -21.82
C TYR A 333 -3.96 7.57 -23.13
N LYS A 334 -3.88 6.25 -23.34
CA LYS A 334 -3.39 5.67 -24.60
C LYS A 334 -4.26 6.10 -25.79
N ALA A 335 -5.59 6.03 -25.66
CA ALA A 335 -6.52 6.48 -26.69
C ALA A 335 -6.38 7.99 -26.97
N LEU A 336 -6.23 8.81 -25.92
CA LEU A 336 -6.00 10.26 -26.05
C LEU A 336 -4.73 10.56 -26.85
N ARG A 337 -3.64 9.86 -26.54
CA ARG A 337 -2.36 9.98 -27.23
C ARG A 337 -2.49 9.58 -28.70
N GLN A 338 -3.21 8.49 -29.00
CA GLN A 338 -3.48 8.06 -30.38
C GLN A 338 -4.23 9.09 -31.23
N ARG A 339 -5.08 9.92 -30.61
CA ARG A 339 -5.77 11.04 -31.29
C ARG A 339 -4.86 12.26 -31.52
N GLY A 340 -3.61 12.22 -31.07
CA GLY A 340 -2.61 13.27 -31.29
C GLY A 340 -2.58 14.38 -30.24
N ALA A 341 -3.23 14.20 -29.09
CA ALA A 341 -3.14 15.17 -28.00
C ALA A 341 -1.76 15.13 -27.32
N GLN A 342 -1.10 16.29 -27.17
CA GLN A 342 0.23 16.43 -26.56
C GLN A 342 0.20 16.60 -25.03
N MET A 343 -0.82 16.04 -24.39
CA MET A 343 -1.00 16.14 -22.95
C MET A 343 -0.13 15.09 -22.24
N SER A 344 0.65 15.53 -21.24
CA SER A 344 1.40 14.62 -20.38
C SER A 344 0.47 13.83 -19.45
N ARG A 345 0.97 12.74 -18.87
CA ARG A 345 0.16 11.94 -17.94
C ARG A 345 -0.27 12.71 -16.68
N THR A 346 0.56 13.65 -16.22
CA THR A 346 0.21 14.51 -15.07
C THR A 346 -0.94 15.45 -15.43
N GLU A 347 -0.85 16.14 -16.56
CA GLU A 347 -1.92 17.03 -17.04
C GLU A 347 -3.21 16.28 -17.32
N PHE A 348 -3.12 15.04 -17.84
CA PHE A 348 -4.28 14.18 -18.03
C PHE A 348 -4.98 13.84 -16.72
N ASN A 349 -4.22 13.42 -15.70
CA ASN A 349 -4.81 13.13 -14.39
C ASN A 349 -5.40 14.38 -13.72
N GLU A 350 -4.80 15.55 -13.91
CA GLU A 350 -5.34 16.84 -13.43
C GLU A 350 -6.63 17.22 -14.17
N ALA A 351 -6.67 17.04 -15.49
CA ALA A 351 -7.86 17.26 -16.30
C ALA A 351 -9.02 16.35 -15.88
N ILE A 352 -8.73 15.09 -15.51
CA ILE A 352 -9.74 14.17 -14.98
C ILE A 352 -10.32 14.70 -13.67
N GLY A 353 -9.49 15.19 -12.74
CA GLY A 353 -10.01 15.70 -11.47
C GLY A 353 -10.84 16.97 -11.64
N MET A 354 -10.48 17.83 -12.60
CA MET A 354 -11.31 18.99 -12.98
C MET A 354 -12.65 18.54 -13.57
N ALA A 355 -12.64 17.56 -14.49
CA ALA A 355 -13.87 16.99 -15.07
C ALA A 355 -14.77 16.36 -13.99
N MET A 356 -14.18 15.63 -13.03
CA MET A 356 -14.92 15.06 -11.90
C MET A 356 -15.58 16.12 -10.99
N ARG A 357 -15.13 17.38 -10.99
CA ARG A 357 -15.84 18.46 -10.26
C ARG A 357 -17.01 19.06 -11.06
N ARG A 358 -17.02 18.83 -12.38
CA ARG A 358 -17.94 19.40 -13.39
C ARG A 358 -18.81 18.33 -14.04
N GLY A 359 -19.39 17.43 -13.23
CA GLY A 359 -20.30 16.40 -13.73
C GLY A 359 -19.67 15.32 -14.61
N ASP A 360 -18.36 15.02 -14.45
CA ASP A 360 -17.56 14.18 -15.35
C ASP A 360 -17.46 14.71 -16.80
N GLN A 361 -17.70 16.00 -17.01
CA GLN A 361 -17.68 16.60 -18.34
C GLN A 361 -16.29 17.15 -18.69
N SER A 362 -15.88 16.95 -19.94
CA SER A 362 -14.66 17.52 -20.51
C SER A 362 -14.78 17.62 -22.02
N ASP A 363 -14.16 18.66 -22.61
CA ASP A 363 -14.00 18.77 -24.06
C ASP A 363 -13.13 17.64 -24.64
N VAL A 364 -12.41 16.92 -23.78
CA VAL A 364 -11.59 15.76 -24.12
C VAL A 364 -12.36 14.47 -23.76
N PRO A 365 -12.88 13.70 -24.73
CA PRO A 365 -13.71 12.51 -24.47
C PRO A 365 -13.09 11.46 -23.54
N GLU A 366 -11.78 11.24 -23.63
CA GLU A 366 -11.05 10.29 -22.79
C GLU A 366 -10.91 10.77 -21.35
N VAL A 367 -10.85 12.08 -21.14
CA VAL A 367 -10.88 12.68 -19.79
C VAL A 367 -12.26 12.46 -19.17
N ALA A 368 -13.33 12.71 -19.91
CA ALA A 368 -14.70 12.45 -19.46
C ALA A 368 -14.94 10.96 -19.15
N THR A 369 -14.47 10.08 -20.05
CA THR A 369 -14.55 8.62 -19.87
C THR A 369 -13.80 8.17 -18.61
N ALA A 370 -12.58 8.67 -18.40
CA ALA A 370 -11.79 8.35 -17.22
C ALA A 370 -12.42 8.91 -15.94
N ALA A 371 -12.99 10.12 -15.97
CA ALA A 371 -13.71 10.71 -14.84
C ALA A 371 -14.92 9.85 -14.44
N SER A 372 -15.74 9.45 -15.42
CA SER A 372 -16.88 8.56 -15.21
C SER A 372 -16.47 7.18 -14.70
N ALA A 373 -15.33 6.64 -15.17
CA ALA A 373 -14.80 5.36 -14.68
C ALA A 373 -14.40 5.44 -13.19
N ILE A 374 -13.73 6.52 -12.76
CA ILE A 374 -13.41 6.73 -11.34
C ILE A 374 -14.68 6.84 -10.51
N ARG A 375 -15.67 7.58 -11.01
CA ARG A 375 -16.94 7.78 -10.30
C ARG A 375 -17.67 6.45 -10.08
N SER A 376 -17.93 5.73 -11.15
CA SER A 376 -18.68 4.47 -11.15
C SER A 376 -17.96 3.30 -10.46
N SER A 377 -16.63 3.26 -10.52
CA SER A 377 -15.86 2.12 -9.98
C SER A 377 -15.39 2.31 -8.54
N VAL A 378 -15.28 3.55 -8.06
CA VAL A 378 -14.71 3.84 -6.73
C VAL A 378 -15.60 4.75 -5.90
N PHE A 379 -16.04 5.90 -6.43
CA PHE A 379 -16.74 6.90 -5.61
C PHE A 379 -18.16 6.50 -5.27
N ASP A 380 -18.99 6.20 -6.27
CA ASP A 380 -20.39 5.86 -6.05
C ASP A 380 -20.57 4.59 -5.22
N PRO A 381 -19.85 3.47 -5.49
CA PRO A 381 -19.99 2.27 -4.68
C PRO A 381 -19.60 2.46 -3.21
N LEU A 382 -18.55 3.25 -2.93
CA LEU A 382 -18.15 3.55 -1.55
C LEU A 382 -19.08 4.55 -0.87
N LYS A 383 -19.66 5.50 -1.61
CA LYS A 383 -20.69 6.40 -1.12
C LYS A 383 -21.94 5.61 -0.72
N ASP A 384 -22.44 4.74 -1.59
CA ASP A 384 -23.64 3.95 -1.33
C ASP A 384 -23.46 3.02 -0.14
N ARG A 385 -22.28 2.38 -0.02
CA ARG A 385 -21.92 1.59 1.17
C ARG A 385 -21.80 2.41 2.45
N ALA A 386 -21.38 3.66 2.35
CA ALA A 386 -21.35 4.55 3.50
C ALA A 386 -22.76 4.98 3.93
N ILE A 387 -23.70 5.14 2.99
CA ILE A 387 -25.13 5.33 3.30
C ILE A 387 -25.67 4.08 4.01
N GLU A 388 -25.42 2.88 3.46
CA GLU A 388 -25.84 1.60 4.06
C GLU A 388 -25.28 1.41 5.48
N ALA A 389 -24.03 1.81 5.71
CA ALA A 389 -23.39 1.76 7.03
C ALA A 389 -23.90 2.84 8.01
N GLY A 390 -24.80 3.73 7.58
CA GLY A 390 -25.32 4.84 8.38
C GLY A 390 -24.31 5.98 8.60
N LEU A 391 -23.24 6.04 7.80
CA LEU A 391 -22.26 7.14 7.83
C LEU A 391 -22.78 8.39 7.10
N LEU A 392 -23.73 8.20 6.17
CA LEU A 392 -24.32 9.27 5.36
C LEU A 392 -25.84 9.21 5.36
N PRO A 393 -26.53 10.36 5.24
CA PRO A 393 -27.96 10.39 4.97
C PRO A 393 -28.25 9.91 3.53
N GLU A 394 -29.44 9.35 3.32
CA GLU A 394 -29.95 9.01 1.99
C GLU A 394 -30.03 10.29 1.12
N GLY A 395 -29.60 10.19 -0.14
CA GLY A 395 -29.68 11.29 -1.10
C GLY A 395 -28.65 12.42 -0.93
N VAL A 396 -27.57 12.21 -0.17
CA VAL A 396 -26.52 13.22 0.01
C VAL A 396 -25.95 13.73 -1.32
N SER A 397 -26.04 15.05 -1.55
CA SER A 397 -25.50 15.76 -2.72
C SER A 397 -24.50 16.85 -2.31
N VAL A 398 -23.81 17.44 -3.29
CA VAL A 398 -22.83 18.50 -3.05
C VAL A 398 -23.32 19.81 -3.64
N ASP A 399 -23.35 20.86 -2.82
CA ASP A 399 -23.81 22.19 -3.25
C ASP A 399 -22.68 23.10 -3.75
N THR A 400 -21.44 22.67 -3.59
CA THR A 400 -20.22 23.49 -3.81
C THR A 400 -19.43 23.08 -5.06
N ALA A 401 -19.96 22.14 -5.83
CA ALA A 401 -19.50 21.65 -7.13
C ALA A 401 -20.68 20.92 -7.81
N GLU A 402 -20.66 20.77 -9.14
CA GLU A 402 -21.71 20.06 -9.89
C GLU A 402 -21.77 18.58 -9.52
N SER A 403 -20.63 17.99 -9.16
CA SER A 403 -20.53 16.61 -8.69
C SER A 403 -19.48 16.46 -7.59
N TYR A 404 -19.68 15.47 -6.70
CA TYR A 404 -18.75 15.20 -5.62
C TYR A 404 -17.40 14.70 -6.14
N PHE A 405 -16.34 15.40 -5.73
CA PHE A 405 -14.96 14.95 -5.81
C PHE A 405 -14.21 15.47 -4.58
N SER A 406 -13.44 14.61 -3.91
CA SER A 406 -12.87 14.95 -2.60
C SER A 406 -11.92 16.15 -2.69
N ARG A 407 -12.12 17.12 -1.78
CA ARG A 407 -11.26 18.30 -1.71
C ARG A 407 -10.02 17.96 -0.89
N LEU A 408 -8.86 18.02 -1.53
CA LEU A 408 -7.56 17.99 -0.87
C LEU A 408 -6.86 19.32 -1.15
N TRP A 409 -6.45 20.03 -0.10
CA TRP A 409 -5.76 21.32 -0.27
C TRP A 409 -4.34 21.12 -0.76
N ASN A 410 -3.96 21.82 -1.83
CA ASN A 410 -2.59 21.89 -2.30
C ASN A 410 -1.84 22.96 -1.50
N ARG A 411 -1.28 22.54 -0.36
CA ARG A 411 -0.51 23.42 0.53
C ARG A 411 0.58 24.20 -0.20
N LYS A 412 1.23 23.62 -1.21
CA LYS A 412 2.31 24.29 -1.95
C LYS A 412 1.76 25.43 -2.81
N ALA A 413 0.66 25.21 -3.50
CA ALA A 413 0.00 26.25 -4.27
C ALA A 413 -0.46 27.40 -3.37
N ILE A 414 -0.99 27.07 -2.19
CA ILE A 414 -1.43 28.04 -1.17
C ILE A 414 -0.24 28.84 -0.63
N GLU A 415 0.82 28.19 -0.16
CA GLU A 415 2.00 28.86 0.39
C GLU A 415 2.75 29.70 -0.68
N ALA A 416 2.80 29.24 -1.93
CA ALA A 416 3.43 29.96 -3.03
C ALA A 416 2.60 31.17 -3.51
N ASN A 417 1.28 31.16 -3.33
CA ASN A 417 0.38 32.23 -3.76
C ASN A 417 -0.48 32.73 -2.57
N GLU A 418 0.13 32.90 -1.40
CA GLU A 418 -0.56 33.23 -0.14
C GLU A 418 -1.45 34.48 -0.28
N ALA A 419 -0.93 35.54 -0.89
CA ALA A 419 -1.65 36.80 -1.06
C ALA A 419 -2.92 36.64 -1.92
N GLU A 420 -2.83 35.86 -3.01
CA GLU A 420 -3.97 35.57 -3.89
C GLU A 420 -5.01 34.71 -3.17
N PHE A 421 -4.57 33.67 -2.46
CA PHE A 421 -5.46 32.82 -1.69
C PHE A 421 -6.19 33.61 -0.60
N LYS A 422 -5.47 34.41 0.20
CA LYS A 422 -6.06 35.27 1.23
C LYS A 422 -7.02 36.31 0.62
N ALA A 423 -6.74 36.83 -0.57
CA ALA A 423 -7.66 37.72 -1.27
C ALA A 423 -8.98 37.03 -1.67
N ILE A 424 -8.91 35.78 -2.17
CA ILE A 424 -10.10 34.98 -2.47
C ILE A 424 -10.92 34.73 -1.20
N LEU A 425 -10.27 34.32 -0.11
CA LEU A 425 -10.93 34.11 1.18
C LEU A 425 -11.58 35.41 1.68
N ARG A 426 -10.87 36.53 1.58
CA ARG A 426 -11.37 37.84 1.97
C ARG A 426 -12.65 38.19 1.22
N ASN A 427 -12.62 38.13 -0.11
CA ASN A 427 -13.80 38.44 -0.93
C ASN A 427 -14.97 37.50 -0.63
N TYR A 428 -14.70 36.21 -0.44
CA TYR A 428 -15.73 35.22 -0.15
C TYR A 428 -16.39 35.43 1.22
N PHE A 429 -15.60 35.52 2.29
CA PHE A 429 -16.12 35.69 3.64
C PHE A 429 -16.72 37.09 3.87
N ASP A 430 -16.19 38.12 3.22
CA ASP A 430 -16.78 39.46 3.21
C ASP A 430 -18.22 39.43 2.65
N GLY A 431 -18.42 38.72 1.53
CA GLY A 431 -19.74 38.51 0.95
C GLY A 431 -20.67 37.72 1.87
N GLN A 432 -20.17 36.67 2.53
CA GLN A 432 -20.95 35.88 3.49
C GLN A 432 -21.35 36.68 4.73
N ILE A 433 -20.43 37.45 5.30
CA ILE A 433 -20.69 38.33 6.45
C ILE A 433 -21.72 39.40 6.08
N THR A 434 -21.59 40.00 4.90
CA THR A 434 -22.57 40.98 4.39
C THR A 434 -23.96 40.37 4.26
N ALA A 435 -24.07 39.21 3.61
CA ALA A 435 -25.34 38.50 3.46
C ALA A 435 -25.93 38.06 4.81
N ALA A 436 -25.09 37.63 5.76
CA ALA A 436 -25.53 37.26 7.10
C ALA A 436 -26.01 38.49 7.90
N SER A 437 -25.30 39.62 7.81
CA SER A 437 -25.70 40.89 8.41
C SER A 437 -27.04 41.39 7.86
N GLU A 438 -27.24 41.34 6.54
CA GLU A 438 -28.51 41.70 5.90
C GLU A 438 -29.67 40.81 6.35
N ARG A 439 -29.46 39.48 6.45
CA ARG A 439 -30.49 38.56 6.97
C ARG A 439 -30.80 38.84 8.44
N ALA A 440 -29.78 39.03 9.26
CA ALA A 440 -29.97 39.35 10.68
C ALA A 440 -30.70 40.68 10.87
N ALA A 441 -30.39 41.69 10.05
CA ALA A 441 -31.10 42.97 10.03
C ALA A 441 -32.58 42.79 9.62
N ALA A 442 -32.84 42.04 8.55
CA ALA A 442 -34.21 41.77 8.08
C ALA A 442 -35.04 40.97 9.09
N ASP A 443 -34.45 39.99 9.78
CA ASP A 443 -35.12 39.21 10.81
C ASP A 443 -35.38 40.06 12.07
N THR A 444 -34.44 40.93 12.42
CA THR A 444 -34.59 41.93 13.49
C THR A 444 -35.72 42.91 13.17
N GLU A 445 -35.79 43.40 11.93
CA GLU A 445 -36.84 44.29 11.46
C GLU A 445 -38.21 43.61 11.50
N LYS A 446 -38.31 42.36 11.01
CA LYS A 446 -39.55 41.55 11.10
C LYS A 446 -39.99 41.31 12.54
N ALA A 447 -39.06 40.97 13.43
CA ALA A 447 -39.36 40.76 14.85
C ALA A 447 -39.82 42.06 15.52
N THR A 448 -39.17 43.18 15.19
CA THR A 448 -39.54 44.51 15.68
C THR A 448 -40.93 44.91 15.20
N GLU A 449 -41.24 44.69 13.92
CA GLU A 449 -42.54 45.02 13.32
C GLU A 449 -43.66 44.13 13.88
N ALA A 450 -43.39 42.84 14.10
CA ALA A 450 -44.32 41.93 14.74
C ALA A 450 -44.64 42.35 16.18
N LEU A 451 -43.64 42.77 16.96
CA LEU A 451 -43.83 43.26 18.32
C LEU A 451 -44.53 44.62 18.37
N ARG A 452 -44.23 45.54 17.44
CA ARG A 452 -44.97 46.81 17.29
C ARG A 452 -46.43 46.57 16.93
N SER A 453 -46.69 45.70 15.97
CA SER A 453 -48.06 45.29 15.60
C SER A 453 -48.80 44.66 16.77
N ALA A 454 -48.13 43.81 17.56
CA ALA A 454 -48.70 43.21 18.77
C ALA A 454 -49.02 44.27 19.84
N ARG A 455 -48.12 45.24 20.04
CA ARG A 455 -48.34 46.38 20.93
C ARG A 455 -49.57 47.18 20.53
N GLU A 456 -49.66 47.59 19.26
CA GLU A 456 -50.80 48.35 18.74
C GLU A 456 -52.12 47.57 18.83
N ALA A 457 -52.09 46.25 18.68
CA ALA A 457 -53.27 45.40 18.86
C ALA A 457 -53.75 45.40 20.33
N VAL A 458 -52.81 45.33 21.30
CA VAL A 458 -53.14 45.43 22.73
C VAL A 458 -53.70 46.81 23.06
N GLU A 459 -53.05 47.89 22.62
CA GLU A 459 -53.50 49.27 22.86
C GLU A 459 -54.90 49.52 22.28
N ARG A 460 -55.17 49.08 21.03
CA ARG A 460 -56.51 49.16 20.42
C ARG A 460 -57.54 48.35 21.19
N GLY A 461 -57.18 47.17 21.68
CA GLY A 461 -58.05 46.32 22.49
C GLY A 461 -58.44 46.98 23.82
N VAL A 462 -57.50 47.67 24.47
CA VAL A 462 -57.75 48.45 25.70
C VAL A 462 -58.72 49.60 25.41
N SER A 463 -58.46 50.39 24.36
CA SER A 463 -59.34 51.52 23.99
C SER A 463 -60.76 51.06 23.65
N ALA A 464 -60.91 49.97 22.88
CA ALA A 464 -62.23 49.43 22.51
C ALA A 464 -62.99 48.92 23.74
N ARG A 465 -62.33 48.17 24.64
CA ARG A 465 -62.96 47.66 25.87
C ARG A 465 -63.43 48.77 26.80
N ARG A 466 -62.66 49.87 26.93
CA ARG A 466 -63.07 51.02 27.74
C ARG A 466 -64.30 51.71 27.15
N ALA A 467 -64.35 51.90 25.84
CA ALA A 467 -65.51 52.44 25.15
C ALA A 467 -66.76 51.54 25.29
N ASP A 468 -66.58 50.22 25.17
CA ASP A 468 -67.68 49.25 25.34
C ASP A 468 -68.20 49.22 26.80
N ALA A 469 -67.31 49.32 27.79
CA ALA A 469 -67.67 49.36 29.21
C ALA A 469 -68.49 50.62 29.56
N GLU A 470 -68.08 51.78 29.04
CA GLU A 470 -68.84 53.03 29.16
C GLU A 470 -70.20 52.92 28.46
N ALA A 471 -70.23 52.40 27.23
CA ALA A 471 -71.47 52.22 26.47
C ALA A 471 -72.43 51.22 27.13
N LEU A 472 -71.91 50.16 27.76
CA LEU A 472 -72.69 49.17 28.50
C LEU A 472 -73.28 49.77 29.78
N SER A 473 -72.48 50.52 30.56
CA SER A 473 -72.99 51.22 31.76
C SER A 473 -74.12 52.19 31.38
N ASP A 474 -73.90 53.01 30.35
CA ASP A 474 -74.90 53.96 29.84
C ASP A 474 -76.14 53.26 29.22
N GLY A 475 -75.94 52.14 28.53
CA GLY A 475 -77.01 51.36 27.91
C GLY A 475 -77.92 50.68 28.93
N VAL A 476 -77.32 50.00 29.91
CA VAL A 476 -78.05 49.37 31.02
C VAL A 476 -78.75 50.47 31.85
N ALA A 477 -78.07 51.57 32.15
CA ALA A 477 -78.66 52.70 32.87
C ALA A 477 -79.91 53.30 32.19
N ARG A 478 -79.97 53.30 30.85
CA ARG A 478 -81.14 53.76 30.09
C ARG A 478 -82.28 52.74 30.08
N GLY A 479 -81.97 51.44 30.00
CA GLY A 479 -82.98 50.38 29.90
C GLY A 479 -83.81 50.15 31.16
N VAL A 480 -83.30 50.51 32.34
CA VAL A 480 -84.02 50.33 33.62
C VAL A 480 -84.51 51.65 34.23
N ALA A 481 -84.31 52.79 33.53
CA ALA A 481 -84.60 54.13 34.01
C ALA A 481 -86.09 54.35 34.33
N ASP A 482 -87.00 53.72 33.59
CA ASP A 482 -88.46 53.89 33.77
C ASP A 482 -89.06 53.02 34.89
N ILE A 483 -88.25 52.16 35.54
CA ILE A 483 -88.73 51.11 36.46
C ILE A 483 -88.20 51.32 37.90
N MET A 484 -87.24 52.21 38.10
CA MET A 484 -86.55 52.39 39.39
C MET A 484 -86.68 53.83 39.91
N SER A 485 -86.68 54.01 41.25
CA SER A 485 -86.60 55.35 41.86
C SER A 485 -85.19 55.92 41.76
N ASP A 486 -85.05 57.26 41.77
CA ASP A 486 -83.77 57.96 41.59
C ASP A 486 -82.65 57.50 42.55
N ASP A 487 -83.00 57.19 43.81
CA ASP A 487 -82.04 56.70 44.81
C ASP A 487 -81.59 55.26 44.52
N ALA A 488 -82.51 54.40 44.07
CA ALA A 488 -82.19 53.04 43.64
C ALA A 488 -81.36 53.04 42.35
N MET A 489 -81.61 53.99 41.45
CA MET A 489 -80.89 54.15 40.19
C MET A 489 -79.44 54.62 40.42
N ARG A 490 -79.22 55.54 41.38
CA ARG A 490 -77.86 55.94 41.81
C ARG A 490 -77.08 54.78 42.43
N ALA A 491 -77.69 54.01 43.32
CA ALA A 491 -77.05 52.85 43.94
C ALA A 491 -76.75 51.73 42.92
N PHE A 492 -77.67 51.49 41.98
CA PHE A 492 -77.49 50.52 40.91
C PHE A 492 -76.38 50.94 39.93
N ARG A 493 -76.36 52.20 39.47
CA ARG A 493 -75.25 52.73 38.65
C ARG A 493 -73.91 52.61 39.36
N SER A 494 -73.84 53.02 40.63
CA SER A 494 -72.62 52.88 41.43
C SER A 494 -72.16 51.42 41.55
N GLY A 495 -73.08 50.46 41.64
CA GLY A 495 -72.74 49.03 41.68
C GLY A 495 -72.29 48.45 40.33
N VAL A 496 -72.91 48.89 39.23
CA VAL A 496 -72.51 48.53 37.86
C VAL A 496 -71.17 49.15 37.50
N ASP A 497 -70.93 50.41 37.88
CA ASP A 497 -69.68 51.12 37.67
C ASP A 497 -68.54 50.52 38.53
N ASP A 498 -68.79 50.11 39.78
CA ASP A 498 -67.80 49.41 40.61
C ASP A 498 -67.44 48.03 40.04
N LEU A 499 -68.44 47.26 39.57
CA LEU A 499 -68.21 45.95 38.95
C LEU A 499 -67.47 46.08 37.60
N SER A 500 -67.91 47.01 36.74
CA SER A 500 -67.26 47.31 35.46
C SER A 500 -65.83 47.82 35.67
N GLY A 501 -65.64 48.74 36.62
CA GLY A 501 -64.33 49.26 37.00
C GLY A 501 -63.38 48.19 37.56
N ARG A 502 -63.89 47.19 38.30
CA ARG A 502 -63.09 46.05 38.77
C ARG A 502 -62.66 45.12 37.64
N VAL A 503 -63.57 44.77 36.73
CA VAL A 503 -63.27 43.90 35.59
C VAL A 503 -62.30 44.58 34.61
N VAL A 504 -62.54 45.85 34.28
CA VAL A 504 -61.63 46.68 33.47
C VAL A 504 -60.28 46.82 34.19
N GLY A 505 -60.27 47.05 35.49
CA GLY A 505 -59.04 47.17 36.28
C GLY A 505 -58.19 45.89 36.36
N GLU A 506 -58.81 44.70 36.38
CA GLU A 506 -58.07 43.43 36.31
C GLU A 506 -57.50 43.17 34.92
N LEU A 507 -58.28 43.46 33.86
CA LEU A 507 -57.82 43.34 32.47
C LEU A 507 -56.72 44.36 32.14
N ASP A 508 -56.83 45.59 32.61
CA ASP A 508 -55.82 46.65 32.44
C ASP A 508 -54.47 46.27 33.06
N ARG A 509 -54.46 45.57 34.22
CA ARG A 509 -53.22 45.04 34.81
C ARG A 509 -52.59 43.96 33.93
N ALA A 510 -53.40 43.03 33.42
CA ALA A 510 -52.91 41.98 32.53
C ALA A 510 -52.38 42.54 31.20
N ASP A 511 -52.99 43.59 30.66
CA ASP A 511 -52.51 44.28 29.46
C ASP A 511 -51.26 45.12 29.73
N ALA A 512 -51.14 45.77 30.89
CA ALA A 512 -49.91 46.45 31.32
C ALA A 512 -48.72 45.48 31.45
N ASP A 513 -48.94 44.28 32.01
CA ASP A 513 -47.93 43.23 32.08
C ASP A 513 -47.51 42.74 30.68
N ARG A 514 -48.46 42.65 29.73
CA ARG A 514 -48.17 42.29 28.34
C ARG A 514 -47.37 43.37 27.63
N LEU A 515 -47.74 44.65 27.79
CA LEU A 515 -47.02 45.78 27.22
C LEU A 515 -45.60 45.86 27.77
N SER A 516 -45.41 45.68 29.09
CA SER A 516 -44.09 45.65 29.71
C SER A 516 -43.22 44.49 29.19
N LYS A 517 -43.80 43.32 28.92
CA LYS A 517 -43.07 42.21 28.27
C LYS A 517 -42.68 42.55 26.84
N ILE A 518 -43.59 43.12 26.05
CA ILE A 518 -43.32 43.53 24.66
C ILE A 518 -42.24 44.62 24.62
N GLU A 519 -42.27 45.60 25.52
CA GLU A 519 -41.23 46.62 25.68
C GLU A 519 -39.89 46.00 26.08
N GLY A 520 -39.89 45.09 27.06
CA GLY A 520 -38.69 44.36 27.46
C GLY A 520 -38.11 43.49 26.34
N ASP A 521 -38.95 42.97 25.44
CA ASP A 521 -38.52 42.18 24.28
C ASP A 521 -38.02 43.08 23.14
N LEU A 522 -38.64 44.26 22.91
CA LEU A 522 -38.12 45.30 22.02
C LEU A 522 -36.75 45.82 22.48
N GLU A 523 -36.56 46.01 23.79
CA GLU A 523 -35.26 46.40 24.37
C GLU A 523 -34.20 45.30 24.25
N LYS A 524 -34.58 44.02 24.33
CA LYS A 524 -33.66 42.89 24.10
C LYS A 524 -33.24 42.78 22.63
N ILE A 525 -34.16 43.00 21.70
CA ILE A 525 -33.87 43.03 20.26
C ILE A 525 -32.95 44.21 19.90
N GLY A 526 -33.08 45.33 20.61
CA GLY A 526 -32.15 46.46 20.51
C GLY A 526 -30.76 46.22 21.09
N ARG A 527 -30.49 45.06 21.73
CA ARG A 527 -29.14 44.69 22.18
C ARG A 527 -28.38 43.97 21.07
N ARG A 528 -27.07 44.25 21.02
CA ARG A 528 -26.11 43.78 20.03
C ARG A 528 -26.27 42.33 19.57
N GLY A 529 -26.50 42.16 18.27
CA GLY A 529 -26.41 40.88 17.58
C GLY A 529 -24.97 40.53 17.17
N GLU A 530 -24.76 39.29 16.73
CA GLU A 530 -23.47 38.68 16.37
C GLU A 530 -22.75 39.37 15.18
N PHE A 531 -23.45 40.21 14.42
CA PHE A 531 -22.93 40.91 13.23
C PHE A 531 -23.01 42.45 13.34
N ASP A 532 -23.08 43.00 14.55
CA ASP A 532 -23.10 44.46 14.81
C ASP A 532 -21.67 45.00 15.06
N PHE A 533 -20.93 45.25 13.97
CA PHE A 533 -19.53 45.72 14.01
C PHE A 533 -19.43 47.20 14.44
N LEU A 534 -18.44 47.54 15.29
CA LEU A 534 -18.23 48.91 15.80
C LEU A 534 -17.76 49.90 14.73
N SER A 535 -17.07 49.41 13.71
CA SER A 535 -16.50 50.20 12.61
C SER A 535 -16.09 49.28 11.46
N ASP A 536 -15.78 49.87 10.30
CA ASP A 536 -15.18 49.14 9.18
C ASP A 536 -13.86 48.44 9.58
N ALA A 537 -13.11 49.02 10.52
CA ALA A 537 -11.88 48.42 11.05
C ALA A 537 -12.16 47.17 11.90
N ASP A 538 -13.19 47.21 12.74
CA ASP A 538 -13.61 46.07 13.57
C ASP A 538 -14.11 44.89 12.71
N ARG A 539 -14.84 45.20 11.64
CA ARG A 539 -15.24 44.22 10.62
C ARG A 539 -14.03 43.63 9.88
N ALA A 540 -13.05 44.46 9.52
CA ALA A 540 -11.84 44.02 8.85
C ALA A 540 -10.97 43.11 9.75
N ASP A 541 -10.85 43.44 11.05
CA ASP A 541 -10.10 42.64 12.01
C ASP A 541 -10.76 41.27 12.25
N TYR A 542 -12.10 41.23 12.36
CA TYR A 542 -12.86 39.97 12.46
C TYR A 542 -12.66 39.10 11.21
N LEU A 543 -12.75 39.71 10.02
CA LEU A 543 -12.53 39.03 8.74
C LEU A 543 -11.09 38.50 8.61
N GLU A 544 -10.09 39.28 9.01
CA GLU A 544 -8.68 38.86 8.98
C GLU A 544 -8.44 37.68 9.93
N GLY A 545 -9.08 37.66 11.11
CA GLY A 545 -9.04 36.52 12.02
C GLY A 545 -9.55 35.22 11.37
N ILE A 546 -10.70 35.27 10.70
CA ILE A 546 -11.24 34.11 9.96
C ILE A 546 -10.26 33.67 8.86
N ILE A 547 -9.71 34.62 8.09
CA ILE A 547 -8.78 34.31 7.00
C ILE A 547 -7.53 33.62 7.54
N GLU A 548 -6.94 34.13 8.62
CA GLU A 548 -5.74 33.55 9.23
C GLU A 548 -6.02 32.17 9.83
N ASP A 549 -7.19 31.96 10.46
CA ASP A 549 -7.59 30.66 10.99
C ASP A 549 -7.80 29.63 9.86
N VAL A 550 -8.48 30.03 8.78
CA VAL A 550 -8.67 29.19 7.59
C VAL A 550 -7.30 28.88 6.96
N TYR A 551 -6.45 29.89 6.78
CA TYR A 551 -5.10 29.73 6.22
C TYR A 551 -4.25 28.80 7.09
N ALA A 552 -4.27 28.97 8.41
CA ALA A 552 -3.55 28.11 9.35
C ALA A 552 -4.08 26.68 9.34
N ALA A 553 -5.40 26.48 9.22
CA ALA A 553 -6.01 25.17 9.12
C ALA A 553 -5.62 24.44 7.82
N VAL A 554 -5.69 25.11 6.66
CA VAL A 554 -5.38 24.48 5.36
C VAL A 554 -3.88 24.30 5.11
N THR A 555 -3.03 25.13 5.73
CA THR A 555 -1.56 24.99 5.68
C THR A 555 -1.02 24.09 6.79
N GLY A 556 -1.85 23.63 7.72
CA GLY A 556 -1.41 22.80 8.86
C GLY A 556 -0.51 23.56 9.86
N ARG A 557 -0.69 24.87 9.99
CA ARG A 557 -0.04 25.74 10.98
C ARG A 557 -0.91 25.99 12.22
N GLY A 558 -2.15 25.51 12.23
CA GLY A 558 -3.07 25.67 13.37
C GLY A 558 -2.57 24.96 14.63
N TYR A 559 -2.37 25.73 15.69
CA TYR A 559 -2.23 25.24 17.07
C TYR A 559 -3.62 25.11 17.69
N ASP A 560 -3.89 23.93 18.25
CA ASP A 560 -5.16 23.52 18.88
C ASP A 560 -6.41 23.52 17.98
N GLY A 561 -7.15 22.40 18.04
CA GLY A 561 -8.32 22.12 17.21
C GLY A 561 -9.57 22.96 17.52
N SER A 562 -9.43 24.18 18.04
CA SER A 562 -10.54 25.15 18.17
C SER A 562 -10.69 25.94 16.87
N LEU A 563 -11.62 25.51 16.03
CA LEU A 563 -12.17 26.35 14.97
C LEU A 563 -12.89 27.55 15.61
N PRO A 564 -12.85 28.75 15.01
CA PRO A 564 -13.47 29.94 15.58
C PRO A 564 -14.96 29.69 15.89
N THR A 565 -15.38 30.07 17.10
CA THR A 565 -16.77 30.05 17.55
C THR A 565 -17.59 31.01 16.69
N GLY A 566 -18.33 30.47 15.72
CA GLY A 566 -19.13 31.22 14.73
C GLY A 566 -19.26 30.51 13.38
N ILE A 567 -18.38 29.55 13.08
CA ILE A 567 -18.53 28.67 11.90
C ILE A 567 -19.10 27.34 12.39
N VAL A 568 -20.33 27.01 11.98
CA VAL A 568 -20.92 25.70 12.24
C VAL A 568 -20.11 24.64 11.49
N VAL A 569 -19.28 23.91 12.23
CA VAL A 569 -18.56 22.74 11.73
C VAL A 569 -19.56 21.60 11.65
N ALA A 570 -20.26 21.49 10.53
CA ALA A 570 -21.15 20.38 10.26
C ALA A 570 -20.32 19.12 9.91
N LYS A 571 -19.84 18.47 10.97
CA LYS A 571 -19.15 17.16 10.96
C LYS A 571 -17.76 17.19 10.28
N ARG A 572 -16.90 16.22 10.58
CA ARG A 572 -15.57 16.04 9.95
C ARG A 572 -15.52 14.64 9.33
N GLY A 573 -15.03 14.54 8.09
CA GLY A 573 -14.86 13.31 7.31
C GLY A 573 -14.69 13.65 5.82
N PRO A 574 -14.32 12.68 4.95
CA PRO A 574 -14.33 12.92 3.49
C PRO A 574 -15.70 13.40 2.98
N LEU A 575 -16.75 13.09 3.73
CA LEU A 575 -18.15 13.29 3.37
C LEU A 575 -18.93 14.05 4.43
N ALA A 576 -18.24 14.76 5.32
CA ALA A 576 -18.88 15.85 6.03
C ALA A 576 -18.98 17.07 5.10
N GLU A 577 -19.99 17.92 5.30
CA GLU A 577 -20.03 19.24 4.68
C GLU A 577 -18.65 19.88 4.75
N ARG A 578 -18.18 20.42 3.62
CA ARG A 578 -16.81 20.91 3.49
C ARG A 578 -16.55 21.87 4.66
N THR A 579 -15.47 21.66 5.43
CA THR A 579 -15.11 22.51 6.58
C THR A 579 -15.17 24.01 6.25
N PHE A 580 -14.94 24.35 4.97
CA PHE A 580 -15.17 25.66 4.39
C PHE A 580 -16.06 25.53 3.14
N HIS A 581 -17.28 26.08 3.17
CA HIS A 581 -18.27 26.05 2.07
C HIS A 581 -17.92 26.94 0.86
N ILE A 582 -16.64 27.15 0.57
CA ILE A 582 -16.19 27.93 -0.59
C ILE A 582 -16.48 27.13 -1.88
N PRO A 583 -17.04 27.71 -2.96
CA PRO A 583 -17.17 27.02 -4.26
C PRO A 583 -15.82 26.53 -4.80
N ASP A 584 -15.77 25.33 -5.39
CA ASP A 584 -14.51 24.76 -5.91
C ASP A 584 -13.89 25.63 -7.02
N GLU A 585 -14.71 26.28 -7.84
CA GLU A 585 -14.26 27.16 -8.94
C GLU A 585 -13.37 28.32 -8.47
N LEU A 586 -13.61 28.85 -7.26
CA LEU A 586 -12.83 29.96 -6.71
C LEU A 586 -11.46 29.51 -6.21
N VAL A 587 -11.33 28.22 -5.86
CA VAL A 587 -10.14 27.67 -5.22
C VAL A 587 -9.49 26.54 -6.03
N GLU A 588 -9.88 26.35 -7.30
CA GLU A 588 -9.43 25.23 -8.14
C GLU A 588 -7.89 25.17 -8.27
N LYS A 589 -7.23 26.34 -8.31
CA LYS A 589 -5.76 26.47 -8.30
C LYS A 589 -5.10 25.99 -7.01
N PHE A 590 -5.84 25.99 -5.90
CA PHE A 590 -5.37 25.73 -4.55
C PHE A 590 -5.75 24.35 -4.03
N ILE A 591 -6.46 23.56 -4.82
CA ILE A 591 -6.87 22.20 -4.50
C ILE A 591 -6.17 21.21 -5.44
N GLU A 592 -5.97 19.99 -4.96
CA GLU A 592 -5.39 18.90 -5.75
C GLU A 592 -6.39 18.41 -6.79
N ASN A 593 -5.95 18.41 -8.05
CA ASN A 593 -6.75 17.96 -9.19
C ASN A 593 -6.23 16.63 -9.76
N ASN A 594 -5.11 16.10 -9.30
CA ASN A 594 -4.64 14.78 -9.73
C ASN A 594 -5.62 13.68 -9.28
N ALA A 595 -6.41 13.19 -10.24
CA ALA A 595 -7.48 12.24 -9.99
C ALA A 595 -7.00 10.92 -9.37
N ASP A 596 -5.83 10.42 -9.79
CA ASP A 596 -5.25 9.20 -9.25
C ASP A 596 -4.93 9.33 -7.75
N LEU A 597 -4.35 10.46 -7.34
CA LEU A 597 -4.03 10.74 -5.94
C LEU A 597 -5.30 10.86 -5.08
N VAL A 598 -6.26 11.67 -5.53
CA VAL A 598 -7.50 11.89 -4.79
C VAL A 598 -8.31 10.61 -4.67
N MET A 599 -8.45 9.84 -5.76
CA MET A 599 -9.13 8.54 -5.78
C MET A 599 -8.52 7.56 -4.78
N ARG A 600 -7.19 7.40 -4.76
CA ARG A 600 -6.52 6.48 -3.83
C ARG A 600 -6.75 6.86 -2.38
N ARG A 601 -6.68 8.16 -2.07
CA ARG A 601 -6.92 8.66 -0.72
C ARG A 601 -8.37 8.48 -0.31
N TYR A 602 -9.30 8.80 -1.20
CA TYR A 602 -10.73 8.57 -0.98
C TYR A 602 -11.02 7.10 -0.71
N ALA A 603 -10.56 6.19 -1.59
CA ALA A 603 -10.77 4.75 -1.45
C ALA A 603 -10.25 4.23 -0.11
N ARG A 604 -9.06 4.69 0.33
CA ARG A 604 -8.49 4.32 1.63
C ARG A 604 -9.34 4.80 2.80
N THR A 605 -9.64 6.10 2.87
CA THR A 605 -10.35 6.66 4.03
C THR A 605 -11.78 6.15 4.10
N MET A 606 -12.48 6.08 2.97
CA MET A 606 -13.87 5.59 2.93
C MET A 606 -14.00 4.13 3.28
N SER A 607 -13.17 3.26 2.68
CA SER A 607 -13.21 1.84 3.03
C SER A 607 -12.85 1.61 4.51
N ALA A 608 -11.89 2.36 5.07
CA ALA A 608 -11.58 2.29 6.49
C ALA A 608 -12.76 2.68 7.37
N ASP A 609 -13.40 3.82 7.08
CA ASP A 609 -14.50 4.33 7.89
C ASP A 609 -15.72 3.39 7.82
N ILE A 610 -16.03 2.84 6.63
CA ILE A 610 -17.10 1.83 6.45
C ILE A 610 -16.79 0.55 7.23
N GLU A 611 -15.57 0.00 7.11
CA GLU A 611 -15.21 -1.24 7.81
C GLU A 611 -15.20 -1.07 9.33
N LEU A 612 -14.73 0.08 9.84
CA LEU A 612 -14.78 0.39 11.26
C LEU A 612 -16.23 0.58 11.75
N GLN A 613 -17.07 1.26 10.97
CA GLN A 613 -18.48 1.47 11.31
C GLN A 613 -19.26 0.15 11.33
N ASN A 614 -19.09 -0.71 10.33
CA ASN A 614 -19.81 -1.98 10.24
C ASN A 614 -19.43 -2.95 11.37
N ARG A 615 -18.19 -2.90 11.85
CA ARG A 615 -17.69 -3.79 12.91
C ARG A 615 -17.95 -3.28 14.31
N PHE A 616 -17.80 -1.97 14.52
CA PHE A 616 -17.77 -1.37 15.85
C PHE A 616 -18.90 -0.37 16.10
N GLY A 617 -19.70 -0.03 15.08
CA GLY A 617 -20.70 1.04 15.14
C GLY A 617 -20.10 2.44 15.35
N SER A 618 -18.78 2.57 15.27
CA SER A 618 -18.08 3.84 15.46
C SER A 618 -16.75 3.87 14.72
N VAL A 619 -16.63 4.80 13.77
CA VAL A 619 -15.36 5.13 13.08
C VAL A 619 -14.26 5.55 14.06
N THR A 620 -14.63 6.25 15.13
CA THR A 620 -13.67 6.73 16.14
C THR A 620 -13.29 5.64 17.14
N MET A 621 -14.09 4.58 17.24
CA MET A 621 -13.95 3.51 18.22
C MET A 621 -13.93 3.97 19.70
N LYS A 622 -14.39 5.19 20.00
CA LYS A 622 -14.43 5.70 21.39
C LYS A 622 -15.14 4.73 22.35
N PRO A 623 -16.32 4.18 22.00
CA PRO A 623 -17.01 3.22 22.87
C PRO A 623 -16.16 1.97 23.14
N GLN A 624 -15.47 1.44 22.13
CA GLN A 624 -14.61 0.26 22.25
C GLN A 624 -13.40 0.53 23.14
N ILE A 625 -12.77 1.70 23.01
CA ILE A 625 -11.66 2.10 23.87
C ILE A 625 -12.10 2.28 25.32
N GLU A 626 -13.30 2.83 25.57
CA GLU A 626 -13.88 2.94 26.91
C GLU A 626 -14.17 1.56 27.52
N GLN A 627 -14.69 0.61 26.73
CA GLN A 627 -14.89 -0.78 27.16
C GLN A 627 -13.56 -1.46 27.52
N VAL A 628 -12.50 -1.27 26.73
CA VAL A 628 -11.16 -1.78 27.04
C VAL A 628 -10.64 -1.20 28.37
N ARG A 629 -10.80 0.11 28.59
CA ARG A 629 -10.40 0.76 29.86
C ARG A 629 -11.19 0.20 31.04
N SER A 630 -12.48 -0.08 30.86
CA SER A 630 -13.32 -0.71 31.88
C SER A 630 -12.81 -2.11 32.22
N GLU A 631 -12.55 -2.96 31.22
CA GLU A 631 -12.01 -4.32 31.47
C GLU A 631 -10.66 -4.27 32.20
N TYR A 632 -9.79 -3.31 31.84
CA TYR A 632 -8.55 -3.09 32.57
C TYR A 632 -8.76 -2.64 34.02
N ALA A 633 -9.76 -1.81 34.29
CA ALA A 633 -10.14 -1.42 35.65
C ALA A 633 -10.56 -2.67 36.46
N ASP A 634 -11.35 -3.56 35.86
CA ASP A 634 -11.78 -4.81 36.50
C ASP A 634 -10.60 -5.75 36.77
N LEU A 635 -9.66 -5.90 35.81
CA LEU A 635 -8.44 -6.69 35.99
C LEU A 635 -7.57 -6.15 37.14
N LYS A 636 -7.44 -4.82 37.26
CA LYS A 636 -6.71 -4.18 38.36
C LYS A 636 -7.42 -4.41 39.69
N ALA A 637 -8.74 -4.24 39.75
CA ALA A 637 -9.53 -4.47 40.96
C ALA A 637 -9.45 -5.95 41.42
N ALA A 638 -9.51 -6.90 40.49
CA ALA A 638 -9.35 -8.32 40.78
C ALA A 638 -7.95 -8.64 41.34
N LEU A 639 -6.91 -8.00 40.80
CA LEU A 639 -5.54 -8.13 41.31
C LEU A 639 -5.37 -7.48 42.70
N GLU A 640 -6.01 -6.35 42.95
CA GLU A 640 -6.01 -5.69 44.26
C GLU A 640 -6.67 -6.56 45.33
N ALA A 641 -7.76 -7.25 44.99
CA ALA A 641 -8.50 -8.14 45.89
C ALA A 641 -7.71 -9.41 46.30
N ARG A 642 -6.65 -9.79 45.57
CA ARG A 642 -5.85 -10.98 45.88
C ARG A 642 -5.03 -10.83 47.17
N SER A 643 -5.41 -11.52 48.24
CA SER A 643 -4.69 -11.50 49.52
C SER A 643 -3.45 -12.40 49.56
N ASP A 644 -3.26 -13.26 48.57
CA ASP A 644 -2.19 -14.27 48.50
C ASP A 644 -0.87 -13.76 47.91
N LEU A 645 -0.86 -12.55 47.36
CA LEU A 645 0.31 -11.93 46.75
C LEU A 645 1.04 -11.01 47.73
N ASP A 646 2.37 -11.14 47.75
CA ASP A 646 3.27 -10.18 48.41
C ASP A 646 2.99 -8.74 47.92
N PRO A 647 2.97 -7.72 48.82
CA PRO A 647 2.64 -6.35 48.45
C PRO A 647 3.54 -5.76 47.35
N ALA A 648 4.84 -6.07 47.33
CA ALA A 648 5.75 -5.55 46.30
C ALA A 648 5.48 -6.21 44.94
N LYS A 649 5.20 -7.53 44.93
CA LYS A 649 4.78 -8.23 43.70
C LYS A 649 3.45 -7.72 43.17
N LYS A 650 2.47 -7.48 44.06
CA LYS A 650 1.16 -6.90 43.69
C LYS A 650 1.33 -5.51 43.09
N ALA A 651 2.10 -4.62 43.74
CA ALA A 651 2.36 -3.28 43.23
C ALA A 651 3.03 -3.29 41.84
N LYS A 652 4.00 -4.20 41.63
CA LYS A 652 4.63 -4.39 40.31
C LYS A 652 3.61 -4.86 39.26
N GLN A 653 2.79 -5.86 39.57
CA GLN A 653 1.79 -6.37 38.63
C GLN A 653 0.72 -5.32 38.29
N LEU A 654 0.33 -4.46 39.24
CA LEU A 654 -0.57 -3.33 38.98
C LEU A 654 0.09 -2.29 38.06
N ALA A 655 1.35 -1.96 38.28
CA ALA A 655 2.12 -1.07 37.39
C ALA A 655 2.26 -1.68 36.00
N ASP A 656 2.50 -2.99 35.89
CA ASP A 656 2.57 -3.70 34.63
C ASP A 656 1.21 -3.66 33.89
N LEU A 657 0.09 -3.89 34.59
CA LEU A 657 -1.26 -3.75 34.02
C LEU A 657 -1.55 -2.33 33.54
N GLN A 658 -1.20 -1.31 34.33
CA GLN A 658 -1.36 0.09 33.93
C GLN A 658 -0.51 0.44 32.70
N ALA A 659 0.71 -0.09 32.62
CA ALA A 659 1.56 0.06 31.44
C ALA A 659 0.98 -0.67 30.22
N ARG A 660 0.37 -1.84 30.40
CA ARG A 660 -0.31 -2.57 29.30
C ARG A 660 -1.58 -1.85 28.84
N GLU A 661 -2.41 -1.35 29.74
CA GLU A 661 -3.59 -0.54 29.40
C GLU A 661 -3.21 0.63 28.48
N ARG A 662 -2.19 1.42 28.88
CA ARG A 662 -1.69 2.54 28.06
C ARG A 662 -1.14 2.09 26.71
N SER A 663 -0.40 0.98 26.69
CA SER A 663 0.19 0.45 25.45
C SER A 663 -0.88 -0.06 24.49
N ASP A 664 -1.87 -0.78 24.99
CA ASP A 664 -2.91 -1.40 24.17
C ASP A 664 -3.86 -0.35 23.61
N VAL A 665 -4.29 0.62 24.42
CA VAL A 665 -5.09 1.76 23.94
C VAL A 665 -4.34 2.53 22.86
N ARG A 666 -3.06 2.85 23.08
CA ARG A 666 -2.21 3.52 22.08
C ARG A 666 -2.09 2.70 20.80
N ASP A 667 -1.90 1.39 20.91
CA ASP A 667 -1.76 0.50 19.76
C ASP A 667 -3.06 0.41 18.96
N LEU A 668 -4.22 0.28 19.61
CA LEU A 668 -5.54 0.28 18.95
C LEU A 668 -5.84 1.61 18.26
N GLU A 669 -5.62 2.74 18.94
CA GLU A 669 -5.80 4.08 18.36
C GLU A 669 -4.87 4.31 17.17
N ALA A 670 -3.60 3.92 17.29
CA ALA A 670 -2.63 4.03 16.20
C ALA A 670 -3.04 3.18 14.99
N VAL A 671 -3.50 1.94 15.19
CA VAL A 671 -3.97 1.08 14.10
C VAL A 671 -5.20 1.66 13.43
N ARG A 672 -6.18 2.15 14.21
CA ARG A 672 -7.36 2.86 13.69
C ARG A 672 -6.94 4.01 12.77
N ASP A 673 -6.03 4.85 13.25
CA ASP A 673 -5.61 6.03 12.50
C ASP A 673 -4.74 5.67 11.28
N MET A 674 -3.97 4.57 11.36
CA MET A 674 -3.21 4.02 10.24
C MET A 674 -4.13 3.47 9.16
N LEU A 675 -5.18 2.72 9.51
CA LEU A 675 -6.20 2.24 8.55
C LEU A 675 -6.78 3.42 7.78
N ARG A 676 -7.20 4.47 8.50
CA ARG A 676 -7.80 5.69 7.94
C ARG A 676 -6.83 6.59 7.16
N GLY A 677 -5.52 6.34 7.27
CA GLY A 677 -4.47 7.10 6.59
C GLY A 677 -4.14 8.45 7.23
N ASN A 678 -4.51 8.65 8.51
CA ASN A 678 -4.35 9.92 9.23
C ASN A 678 -3.32 9.84 10.38
N TYR A 679 -2.63 8.71 10.53
CA TYR A 679 -1.65 8.53 11.60
C TYR A 679 -0.44 9.45 11.45
N LEU A 680 -0.18 10.28 12.47
CA LEU A 680 0.93 11.25 12.52
C LEU A 680 0.99 12.20 11.31
N ALA A 681 -0.16 12.53 10.71
CA ALA A 681 -0.22 13.35 9.50
C ALA A 681 0.48 14.71 9.65
N ASP A 682 0.43 15.30 10.84
CA ASP A 682 1.13 16.52 11.25
C ASP A 682 2.67 16.40 11.13
N GLN A 683 3.23 15.27 11.58
CA GLN A 683 4.66 15.01 11.55
C GLN A 683 5.15 14.63 10.14
N GLN A 684 4.34 13.91 9.36
CA GLN A 684 4.71 13.46 8.01
C GLN A 684 4.82 14.61 7.00
N GLY A 685 4.07 15.70 7.18
CA GLY A 685 4.08 16.86 6.27
C GLY A 685 5.27 17.82 6.44
N THR A 686 6.12 17.62 7.45
CA THR A 686 7.22 18.53 7.77
C THR A 686 8.34 18.51 6.72
N GLY A 687 9.09 19.61 6.59
CA GLY A 687 10.25 19.68 5.70
C GLY A 687 11.32 18.62 6.03
N PHE A 688 11.54 18.34 7.32
CA PHE A 688 12.43 17.29 7.78
C PHE A 688 11.98 15.89 7.35
N ALA A 689 10.69 15.56 7.50
CA ALA A 689 10.14 14.27 7.06
C ALA A 689 10.26 14.05 5.55
N ARG A 690 10.11 15.13 4.76
CA ARG A 690 10.32 15.12 3.31
C ARG A 690 11.78 14.84 2.94
N THR A 691 12.74 15.53 3.57
CA THR A 691 14.18 15.26 3.36
C THR A 691 14.54 13.81 3.67
N LEU A 692 14.01 13.26 4.77
CA LEU A 692 14.21 11.84 5.09
C LEU A 692 13.58 10.93 4.05
N SER A 693 12.38 11.23 3.56
CA SER A 693 11.71 10.44 2.51
C SER A 693 12.49 10.47 1.20
N ALA A 694 13.02 11.63 0.79
CA ALA A 694 13.91 11.74 -0.38
C ALA A 694 15.21 10.93 -0.19
N ALA A 695 15.83 11.00 0.99
CA ALA A 695 17.00 10.20 1.31
C ALA A 695 16.69 8.69 1.31
N GLN A 696 15.51 8.28 1.76
CA GLN A 696 15.05 6.90 1.70
C GLN A 696 14.84 6.42 0.25
N THR A 697 14.22 7.24 -0.61
CA THR A 697 14.10 6.95 -2.05
C THR A 697 15.48 6.86 -2.70
N PHE A 698 16.41 7.73 -2.32
CA PHE A 698 17.79 7.64 -2.77
C PHE A 698 18.47 6.36 -2.26
N ASN A 699 18.23 5.93 -1.01
CA ASN A 699 18.70 4.65 -0.46
C ASN A 699 18.18 3.46 -1.26
N TYR A 700 16.89 3.50 -1.62
CA TYR A 700 16.25 2.51 -2.46
C TYR A 700 16.98 2.33 -3.80
N LEU A 701 17.19 3.43 -4.54
CA LEU A 701 17.84 3.48 -5.86
C LEU A 701 19.28 2.93 -5.93
N THR A 702 19.96 2.90 -4.80
CA THR A 702 21.41 2.65 -4.69
C THR A 702 21.71 1.40 -3.86
N SER A 703 20.71 0.78 -3.22
CA SER A 703 20.91 -0.41 -2.39
C SER A 703 20.00 -1.59 -2.71
N LEU A 704 18.85 -1.39 -3.36
CA LEU A 704 17.89 -2.47 -3.63
C LEU A 704 17.94 -3.02 -5.07
N GLY A 705 19.02 -2.83 -5.82
CA GLY A 705 19.07 -3.31 -7.20
C GLY A 705 18.94 -4.83 -7.31
N GLY A 706 19.58 -5.59 -6.42
CA GLY A 706 19.51 -7.06 -6.37
C GLY A 706 18.32 -7.62 -5.57
N VAL A 707 17.22 -6.89 -5.44
CA VAL A 707 16.06 -7.30 -4.64
C VAL A 707 15.32 -8.51 -5.25
N ALA A 708 15.14 -8.56 -6.58
CA ALA A 708 14.45 -9.68 -7.24
C ALA A 708 15.20 -11.02 -7.06
N ILE A 709 16.52 -10.99 -7.15
CA ILE A 709 17.38 -12.16 -6.87
C ILE A 709 17.22 -12.59 -5.41
N SER A 710 17.06 -11.63 -4.50
CA SER A 710 16.87 -11.93 -3.07
C SER A 710 15.50 -12.52 -2.77
N SER A 711 14.47 -12.23 -3.58
CA SER A 711 13.11 -12.77 -3.44
C SER A 711 12.90 -14.12 -4.14
N LEU A 712 13.94 -14.74 -4.72
CA LEU A 712 13.80 -16.06 -5.35
C LEU A 712 13.32 -17.14 -4.37
N THR A 713 13.58 -16.96 -3.07
CA THR A 713 13.10 -17.85 -2.00
C THR A 713 11.58 -17.87 -1.89
N ASP A 714 10.89 -16.83 -2.38
CA ASP A 714 9.42 -16.77 -2.37
C ASP A 714 8.79 -17.86 -3.25
N ALA A 715 9.51 -18.41 -4.23
CA ALA A 715 9.02 -19.51 -5.06
C ALA A 715 8.71 -20.80 -4.29
N VAL A 716 9.33 -20.98 -3.11
CA VAL A 716 9.15 -22.18 -2.26
C VAL A 716 7.93 -22.03 -1.36
N ARG A 717 7.52 -20.79 -1.06
CA ARG A 717 6.45 -20.50 -0.10
C ARG A 717 5.10 -21.12 -0.49
N PRO A 718 4.64 -21.07 -1.76
CA PRO A 718 3.39 -21.72 -2.14
C PRO A 718 3.41 -23.24 -1.88
N ALA A 719 4.55 -23.90 -2.13
CA ALA A 719 4.71 -25.33 -1.87
C ALA A 719 4.75 -25.65 -0.36
N MET A 720 5.32 -24.76 0.45
CA MET A 720 5.31 -24.87 1.91
C MET A 720 3.88 -24.76 2.48
N VAL A 721 3.08 -23.83 1.96
CA VAL A 721 1.72 -23.57 2.48
C VAL A 721 0.69 -24.59 1.96
N HIS A 722 0.71 -24.89 0.66
CA HIS A 722 -0.31 -25.75 0.02
C HIS A 722 0.14 -27.20 -0.19
N GLY A 723 1.42 -27.51 0.06
CA GLY A 723 2.03 -28.80 -0.23
C GLY A 723 2.63 -28.89 -1.65
N LEU A 724 3.69 -29.70 -1.79
CA LEU A 724 4.42 -29.87 -3.05
C LEU A 724 3.56 -30.47 -4.17
N ARG A 725 2.64 -31.38 -3.84
CA ARG A 725 1.73 -31.98 -4.81
C ARG A 725 0.80 -30.94 -5.42
N SER A 726 0.10 -30.18 -4.60
CA SER A 726 -0.79 -29.09 -5.04
C SER A 726 -0.01 -28.02 -5.82
N TYR A 727 1.24 -27.74 -5.43
CA TYR A 727 2.10 -26.83 -6.18
C TYR A 727 2.33 -27.27 -7.63
N ILE A 728 2.52 -28.56 -7.87
CA ILE A 728 2.69 -29.12 -9.21
C ILE A 728 1.33 -29.22 -9.93
N GLU A 729 0.32 -29.80 -9.29
CA GLU A 729 -0.98 -30.11 -9.89
C GLU A 729 -1.86 -28.87 -10.13
N ASP A 730 -1.96 -27.98 -9.14
CA ASP A 730 -2.83 -26.79 -9.17
C ASP A 730 -2.08 -25.49 -9.55
N GLY A 731 -0.75 -25.48 -9.41
CA GLY A 731 0.08 -24.32 -9.70
C GLY A 731 0.76 -24.38 -11.07
N LEU A 732 1.76 -25.26 -11.20
CA LEU A 732 2.63 -25.32 -12.39
C LEU A 732 1.94 -25.94 -13.61
N ARG A 733 1.15 -27.00 -13.44
CA ARG A 733 0.51 -27.69 -14.56
C ARG A 733 -0.49 -26.79 -15.33
N PRO A 734 -1.36 -26.01 -14.66
CA PRO A 734 -2.25 -25.08 -15.36
C PRO A 734 -1.51 -24.02 -16.16
N LEU A 735 -0.37 -23.51 -15.67
CA LEU A 735 0.44 -22.49 -16.39
C LEU A 735 0.92 -22.95 -17.77
N ILE A 736 1.02 -24.26 -17.98
CA ILE A 736 1.48 -24.85 -19.24
C ILE A 736 0.29 -25.27 -20.12
N ARG A 737 -0.81 -25.72 -19.51
CA ARG A 737 -1.90 -26.41 -20.23
C ARG A 737 -3.21 -25.64 -20.30
N ASN A 738 -3.46 -24.69 -19.40
CA ASN A 738 -4.74 -23.98 -19.30
C ASN A 738 -4.55 -22.51 -18.91
N LEU A 739 -4.18 -21.70 -19.90
CA LEU A 739 -4.00 -20.26 -19.72
C LEU A 739 -5.33 -19.52 -19.49
N ASP A 740 -6.45 -20.04 -19.97
CA ASP A 740 -7.74 -19.35 -19.86
C ASP A 740 -8.32 -19.44 -18.44
N GLY A 741 -8.23 -20.60 -17.79
CA GLY A 741 -8.55 -20.72 -16.36
C GLY A 741 -7.70 -19.79 -15.49
N ILE A 742 -6.40 -19.67 -15.79
CA ILE A 742 -5.50 -18.74 -15.08
C ILE A 742 -5.89 -17.29 -15.30
N LYS A 743 -6.29 -16.89 -16.51
CA LYS A 743 -6.74 -15.52 -16.78
C LYS A 743 -7.96 -15.16 -15.94
N LEU A 744 -8.93 -16.07 -15.82
CA LEU A 744 -10.14 -15.85 -15.02
C LEU A 744 -9.81 -15.74 -13.52
N THR A 745 -9.04 -16.67 -12.99
CA THR A 745 -8.55 -16.66 -11.61
C THR A 745 -7.71 -15.43 -11.29
N LYS A 746 -6.85 -14.99 -12.23
CA LYS A 746 -6.07 -13.75 -12.13
C LYS A 746 -6.99 -12.54 -12.10
N SER A 747 -8.02 -12.51 -12.92
CA SER A 747 -9.01 -11.42 -12.94
C SER A 747 -9.75 -11.31 -11.61
N GLU A 748 -10.19 -12.44 -11.03
CA GLU A 748 -10.81 -12.43 -9.70
C GLU A 748 -9.84 -11.97 -8.61
N ALA A 749 -8.57 -12.43 -8.66
CA ALA A 749 -7.54 -12.00 -7.73
C ALA A 749 -7.14 -10.52 -7.89
N LYS A 750 -7.23 -9.96 -9.11
CA LYS A 750 -7.09 -8.52 -9.35
C LYS A 750 -8.22 -7.75 -8.68
N ARG A 751 -9.48 -8.15 -8.87
CA ARG A 751 -10.65 -7.51 -8.23
C ARG A 751 -10.62 -7.61 -6.71
N ALA A 752 -10.15 -8.75 -6.19
CA ALA A 752 -9.89 -8.89 -4.77
C ALA A 752 -8.84 -7.86 -4.29
N GLY A 753 -7.88 -7.45 -5.12
CA GLY A 753 -6.76 -6.60 -4.73
C GLY A 753 -5.51 -7.38 -4.32
N ALA A 754 -5.51 -8.70 -4.54
CA ALA A 754 -4.37 -9.56 -4.28
C ALA A 754 -3.26 -9.31 -5.31
N ILE A 755 -3.64 -9.05 -6.57
CA ILE A 755 -2.75 -8.81 -7.71
C ILE A 755 -2.97 -7.38 -8.22
N ALA A 756 -2.18 -6.43 -7.76
CA ALA A 756 -2.31 -5.03 -8.21
C ALA A 756 -0.96 -4.30 -8.33
N GLU A 757 0.17 -4.96 -8.07
CA GLU A 757 1.42 -4.24 -7.82
C GLU A 757 2.10 -3.73 -9.08
N LYS A 758 1.88 -4.38 -10.22
CA LYS A 758 2.35 -3.88 -11.53
C LYS A 758 1.69 -2.54 -11.87
N VAL A 759 0.42 -2.38 -11.51
CA VAL A 759 -0.40 -1.20 -11.83
C VAL A 759 -0.22 -0.10 -10.78
N LEU A 760 -0.31 -0.46 -9.50
CA LEU A 760 -0.29 0.52 -8.41
C LEU A 760 1.12 0.93 -7.96
N GLN A 761 2.15 0.19 -8.37
CA GLN A 761 3.55 0.39 -7.97
C GLN A 761 3.75 0.42 -6.45
N SER A 762 2.79 -0.11 -5.69
CA SER A 762 2.76 -0.10 -4.22
C SER A 762 3.95 -0.82 -3.59
N ARG A 763 4.56 -1.78 -4.32
CA ARG A 763 5.79 -2.45 -3.90
C ARG A 763 6.94 -1.47 -3.71
N MET A 764 7.13 -0.50 -4.61
CA MET A 764 8.18 0.52 -4.44
C MET A 764 7.98 1.28 -3.13
N ALA A 765 6.76 1.78 -2.88
CA ALA A 765 6.43 2.53 -1.68
C ALA A 765 6.71 1.72 -0.41
N THR A 766 6.32 0.44 -0.39
CA THR A 766 6.61 -0.44 0.75
C THR A 766 8.10 -0.73 0.91
N LEU A 767 8.86 -0.89 -0.17
CA LEU A 767 10.29 -1.21 -0.15
C LEU A 767 11.16 -0.01 0.22
N ALA A 768 10.74 1.19 -0.17
CA ALA A 768 11.36 2.43 0.22
C ALA A 768 10.91 2.92 1.61
N ASP A 769 9.96 2.23 2.25
CA ASP A 769 9.33 2.62 3.53
C ASP A 769 8.77 4.07 3.49
N LEU A 770 8.06 4.40 2.39
CA LEU A 770 7.40 5.69 2.18
C LEU A 770 5.98 5.69 2.77
N THR A 771 5.62 6.72 3.54
CA THR A 771 4.27 6.88 4.13
C THR A 771 3.25 7.37 3.12
N ASP A 772 3.64 8.27 2.22
CA ASP A 772 2.81 8.79 1.14
C ASP A 772 3.63 8.80 -0.16
N PRO A 773 3.51 7.77 -1.01
CA PRO A 773 4.24 7.72 -2.27
C PRO A 773 3.69 8.71 -3.32
N TYR A 774 2.58 9.38 -3.04
CA TYR A 774 1.90 10.28 -3.96
C TYR A 774 1.99 11.76 -3.57
N ALA A 775 2.63 12.08 -2.43
CA ALA A 775 2.88 13.46 -2.05
C ALA A 775 3.71 14.16 -3.15
N GLN A 776 3.08 15.10 -3.86
CA GLN A 776 3.73 15.82 -4.95
C GLN A 776 4.92 16.61 -4.41
N GLY A 777 6.12 16.26 -4.86
CA GLY A 777 7.37 16.84 -4.41
C GLY A 777 7.88 18.02 -5.25
N HIS A 778 8.96 18.69 -4.82
CA HIS A 778 9.70 19.64 -5.69
C HIS A 778 10.22 18.92 -6.96
N PRO A 779 10.66 19.63 -8.02
CA PRO A 779 11.18 18.99 -9.25
C PRO A 779 12.20 17.88 -8.98
N PHE A 780 13.05 18.03 -7.96
CA PHE A 780 14.00 17.01 -7.53
C PHE A 780 13.33 15.75 -6.95
N GLU A 781 12.31 15.89 -6.11
CA GLU A 781 11.56 14.75 -5.55
C GLU A 781 10.74 14.03 -6.65
N ARG A 782 10.17 14.79 -7.61
CA ARG A 782 9.54 14.21 -8.80
C ARG A 782 10.53 13.41 -9.64
N PHE A 783 11.73 13.95 -9.86
CA PHE A 783 12.82 13.23 -10.53
C PHE A 783 13.20 11.94 -9.79
N LEU A 784 13.40 12.00 -8.47
CA LEU A 784 13.71 10.82 -7.66
C LEU A 784 12.61 9.76 -7.70
N ASN A 785 11.34 10.16 -7.64
CA ASN A 785 10.21 9.25 -7.73
C ASN A 785 10.12 8.59 -9.12
N ASN A 786 10.30 9.36 -10.20
CA ASN A 786 10.33 8.83 -11.56
C ASN A 786 11.51 7.87 -11.76
N ALA A 787 12.69 8.23 -11.26
CA ALA A 787 13.86 7.36 -11.26
C ALA A 787 13.61 6.09 -10.45
N ALA A 788 12.96 6.18 -9.29
CA ALA A 788 12.61 5.02 -8.45
C ALA A 788 11.59 4.10 -9.14
N ASN A 789 10.61 4.65 -9.85
CA ASN A 789 9.67 3.89 -10.67
C ASN A 789 10.40 3.13 -11.79
N GLY A 790 11.29 3.80 -12.52
CA GLY A 790 12.13 3.18 -13.55
C GLY A 790 13.05 2.09 -12.97
N PHE A 791 13.75 2.40 -11.88
CA PHE A 791 14.60 1.45 -11.16
C PHE A 791 13.83 0.21 -10.70
N THR A 792 12.62 0.38 -10.15
CA THR A 792 11.78 -0.73 -9.70
C THR A 792 11.48 -1.69 -10.86
N LYS A 793 11.11 -1.15 -12.03
CA LYS A 793 10.91 -1.96 -13.26
C LYS A 793 12.20 -2.67 -13.66
N MET A 794 13.33 -1.96 -13.65
CA MET A 794 14.67 -2.49 -13.97
C MET A 794 15.19 -3.52 -12.96
N THR A 795 14.55 -3.70 -11.80
CA THR A 795 14.90 -4.80 -10.89
C THR A 795 14.25 -6.13 -11.28
N GLY A 796 13.21 -6.14 -12.13
CA GLY A 796 12.41 -7.32 -12.46
C GLY A 796 11.42 -7.75 -11.36
N LEU A 797 11.43 -7.07 -10.20
CA LEU A 797 10.66 -7.48 -9.02
C LEU A 797 9.15 -7.48 -9.25
N LEU A 798 8.62 -6.51 -10.00
CA LEU A 798 7.19 -6.41 -10.26
C LEU A 798 6.67 -7.63 -11.02
N HIS A 799 7.46 -8.16 -11.96
CA HIS A 799 7.12 -9.34 -12.76
C HIS A 799 7.23 -10.63 -11.94
N TRP A 800 8.32 -10.76 -11.19
CA TRP A 800 8.51 -11.89 -10.27
C TRP A 800 7.34 -11.98 -9.28
N ASN A 801 6.97 -10.86 -8.67
CA ASN A 801 5.91 -10.83 -7.69
C ASN A 801 4.51 -11.05 -8.30
N ASP A 802 4.20 -10.44 -9.46
CA ASP A 802 2.93 -10.70 -10.18
C ASP A 802 2.79 -12.18 -10.55
N PHE A 803 3.87 -12.82 -11.00
CA PHE A 803 3.92 -14.26 -11.26
C PHE A 803 3.64 -15.07 -9.99
N GLN A 804 4.39 -14.81 -8.91
CA GLN A 804 4.24 -15.55 -7.65
C GLN A 804 2.85 -15.37 -7.04
N LYS A 805 2.28 -14.18 -7.13
CA LYS A 805 0.92 -13.91 -6.67
C LYS A 805 -0.15 -14.53 -7.56
N THR A 806 0.04 -14.57 -8.88
CA THR A 806 -0.87 -15.28 -9.80
C THR A 806 -0.89 -16.78 -9.49
N LEU A 807 0.31 -17.37 -9.32
CA LEU A 807 0.47 -18.78 -8.92
C LEU A 807 -0.21 -19.06 -7.58
N SER A 808 0.10 -18.27 -6.56
CA SER A 808 -0.46 -18.41 -5.21
C SER A 808 -1.97 -18.22 -5.19
N ALA A 809 -2.49 -17.23 -5.93
CA ALA A 809 -3.93 -16.96 -6.02
C ALA A 809 -4.67 -18.13 -6.68
N THR A 810 -4.08 -18.77 -7.69
CA THR A 810 -4.66 -19.95 -8.34
C THR A 810 -4.76 -21.12 -7.38
N MET A 811 -3.68 -21.41 -6.65
CA MET A 811 -3.66 -22.47 -5.65
C MET A 811 -4.60 -22.19 -4.48
N THR A 812 -4.64 -20.94 -4.01
CA THR A 812 -5.55 -20.47 -2.96
C THR A 812 -7.00 -20.68 -3.35
N GLN A 813 -7.41 -20.17 -4.52
CA GLN A 813 -8.78 -20.30 -5.01
C GLN A 813 -9.17 -21.78 -5.20
N ASN A 814 -8.28 -22.60 -5.79
CA ASN A 814 -8.51 -24.03 -5.92
C ASN A 814 -8.74 -24.73 -4.58
N ARG A 815 -7.90 -24.43 -3.57
CA ARG A 815 -8.01 -25.05 -2.24
C ARG A 815 -9.29 -24.65 -1.52
N ILE A 816 -9.61 -23.35 -1.48
CA ILE A 816 -10.81 -22.85 -0.82
C ILE A 816 -12.07 -23.41 -1.48
N LEU A 817 -12.18 -23.36 -2.81
CA LEU A 817 -13.37 -23.83 -3.53
C LEU A 817 -13.54 -25.34 -3.40
N LYS A 818 -12.46 -26.11 -3.43
CA LYS A 818 -12.50 -27.56 -3.15
C LYS A 818 -13.02 -27.86 -1.75
N ASN A 819 -12.57 -27.12 -0.74
CA ASN A 819 -13.05 -27.30 0.64
C ASN A 819 -14.50 -26.85 0.80
N ALA A 820 -14.89 -25.75 0.15
CA ALA A 820 -16.26 -25.25 0.17
C ALA A 820 -17.24 -26.23 -0.50
N GLU A 821 -16.85 -26.83 -1.62
CA GLU A 821 -17.60 -27.88 -2.31
C GLU A 821 -17.83 -29.10 -1.39
N ILE A 822 -16.77 -29.60 -0.72
CA ILE A 822 -16.89 -30.69 0.25
C ILE A 822 -17.81 -30.31 1.40
N ALA A 823 -17.68 -29.10 1.95
CA ALA A 823 -18.54 -28.61 3.03
C ALA A 823 -20.01 -28.57 2.58
N ALA A 824 -20.29 -28.09 1.37
CA ALA A 824 -21.64 -28.00 0.84
C ALA A 824 -22.27 -29.37 0.48
N GLU A 825 -21.47 -30.42 0.33
CA GLU A 825 -21.93 -31.79 0.07
C GLU A 825 -22.07 -32.63 1.35
N LYS A 826 -21.12 -32.52 2.28
CA LYS A 826 -20.95 -33.45 3.40
C LYS A 826 -20.98 -32.77 4.77
N GLY A 827 -21.19 -31.45 4.81
CA GLY A 827 -21.08 -30.62 5.99
C GLY A 827 -19.65 -30.18 6.28
N PHE A 828 -19.48 -29.02 6.92
CA PHE A 828 -18.15 -28.48 7.24
C PHE A 828 -17.28 -29.42 8.11
N ASP A 829 -17.90 -30.17 9.03
CA ASP A 829 -17.21 -31.09 9.93
C ASP A 829 -16.59 -32.31 9.20
N ALA A 830 -16.97 -32.57 7.95
CA ALA A 830 -16.35 -33.60 7.12
C ALA A 830 -14.96 -33.21 6.60
N LEU A 831 -14.59 -31.93 6.66
CA LEU A 831 -13.24 -31.47 6.30
C LEU A 831 -12.20 -31.99 7.30
N PRO A 832 -10.98 -32.34 6.87
CA PRO A 832 -9.88 -32.60 7.78
C PRO A 832 -9.64 -31.40 8.72
N LYS A 833 -9.22 -31.65 9.97
CA LYS A 833 -8.98 -30.58 10.96
C LYS A 833 -8.05 -29.47 10.46
N PRO A 834 -6.96 -29.74 9.71
CA PRO A 834 -6.13 -28.68 9.12
C PRO A 834 -6.88 -27.82 8.09
N GLU A 835 -7.82 -28.40 7.34
CA GLU A 835 -8.64 -27.66 6.37
C GLU A 835 -9.75 -26.86 7.04
N GLN A 836 -10.35 -27.39 8.13
CA GLN A 836 -11.24 -26.59 9.00
C GLN A 836 -10.48 -25.38 9.54
N ALA A 837 -9.25 -25.60 10.04
CA ALA A 837 -8.38 -24.55 10.56
C ALA A 837 -8.05 -23.48 9.52
N TYR A 838 -7.67 -23.92 8.32
CA TYR A 838 -7.37 -23.06 7.17
C TYR A 838 -8.56 -22.21 6.75
N MET A 839 -9.74 -22.81 6.60
CA MET A 839 -10.96 -22.09 6.22
C MET A 839 -11.37 -21.07 7.31
N GLY A 840 -11.26 -21.45 8.59
CA GLY A 840 -11.47 -20.55 9.72
C GLY A 840 -10.47 -19.39 9.74
N TYR A 841 -9.19 -19.66 9.53
CA TYR A 841 -8.15 -18.65 9.42
C TYR A 841 -8.46 -17.63 8.31
N LEU A 842 -8.99 -18.06 7.18
CA LEU A 842 -9.36 -17.17 6.07
C LEU A 842 -10.66 -16.39 6.28
N GLY A 843 -11.45 -16.74 7.30
CA GLY A 843 -12.77 -16.14 7.53
C GLY A 843 -13.87 -16.68 6.61
N VAL A 844 -13.62 -17.81 5.94
CA VAL A 844 -14.59 -18.54 5.11
C VAL A 844 -14.86 -19.94 5.69
N GLY A 845 -14.88 -20.01 7.02
CA GLY A 845 -14.92 -21.25 7.80
C GLY A 845 -16.33 -21.79 8.03
N ARG A 846 -16.60 -22.21 9.26
CA ARG A 846 -17.81 -22.97 9.64
C ARG A 846 -19.12 -22.31 9.19
N ASP A 847 -19.21 -20.98 9.29
CA ASP A 847 -20.45 -20.25 9.04
C ASP A 847 -20.74 -19.97 7.55
N SER A 848 -19.73 -20.03 6.68
CA SER A 848 -19.82 -19.57 5.30
C SER A 848 -19.33 -20.56 4.25
N ALA A 849 -18.54 -21.57 4.63
CA ALA A 849 -17.99 -22.56 3.69
C ALA A 849 -19.08 -23.29 2.88
N GLU A 850 -20.17 -23.69 3.53
CA GLU A 850 -21.27 -24.41 2.85
C GLU A 850 -22.02 -23.50 1.88
N LEU A 851 -22.23 -22.22 2.24
CA LEU A 851 -22.84 -21.23 1.36
C LEU A 851 -21.94 -20.97 0.14
N LEU A 852 -20.64 -20.75 0.37
CA LEU A 852 -19.66 -20.58 -0.69
C LEU A 852 -19.64 -21.78 -1.65
N GLY A 853 -19.70 -23.01 -1.12
CA GLY A 853 -19.75 -24.21 -1.95
C GLY A 853 -21.04 -24.35 -2.75
N ARG A 854 -22.19 -23.87 -2.23
CA ARG A 854 -23.44 -23.80 -3.00
C ARG A 854 -23.34 -22.78 -4.13
N LEU A 855 -22.81 -21.59 -3.88
CA LEU A 855 -22.60 -20.56 -4.91
C LEU A 855 -21.62 -21.04 -5.98
N PHE A 856 -20.53 -21.68 -5.58
CA PHE A 856 -19.57 -22.27 -6.52
C PHE A 856 -20.21 -23.34 -7.40
N ARG A 857 -21.05 -24.23 -6.84
CA ARG A 857 -21.75 -25.24 -7.66
C ARG A 857 -22.78 -24.65 -8.63
N GLN A 858 -23.35 -23.49 -8.32
CA GLN A 858 -24.37 -22.84 -9.15
C GLN A 858 -23.78 -21.97 -10.25
N HIS A 859 -22.67 -21.29 -9.97
CA HIS A 859 -22.11 -20.24 -10.82
C HIS A 859 -20.68 -20.52 -11.31
N GLY A 860 -19.93 -21.32 -10.54
CA GLY A 860 -18.54 -21.59 -10.80
C GLY A 860 -18.32 -22.65 -11.88
N ASP A 861 -17.06 -22.74 -12.31
CA ASP A 861 -16.62 -23.67 -13.35
C ASP A 861 -15.29 -24.32 -12.99
N THR A 862 -15.00 -25.49 -13.56
CA THR A 862 -13.70 -26.16 -13.39
C THR A 862 -13.06 -26.42 -14.74
N LEU A 863 -12.08 -25.59 -15.08
CA LEU A 863 -11.35 -25.63 -16.35
C LEU A 863 -10.02 -26.38 -16.13
N ASP A 864 -9.89 -27.61 -16.63
CA ASP A 864 -8.65 -28.41 -16.57
C ASP A 864 -7.91 -28.38 -15.21
N GLY A 865 -8.67 -28.51 -14.11
CA GLY A 865 -8.16 -28.51 -12.74
C GLY A 865 -8.11 -27.13 -12.06
N VAL A 866 -8.38 -26.03 -12.77
CA VAL A 866 -8.54 -24.69 -12.21
C VAL A 866 -10.00 -24.43 -11.89
N ARG A 867 -10.32 -24.18 -10.62
CA ARG A 867 -11.66 -23.81 -10.15
C ARG A 867 -11.83 -22.30 -10.21
N VAL A 868 -12.86 -21.85 -10.90
CA VAL A 868 -13.20 -20.45 -11.08
C VAL A 868 -14.55 -20.17 -10.45
N ALA A 869 -14.61 -19.23 -9.50
CA ALA A 869 -15.83 -18.94 -8.76
C ALA A 869 -16.92 -18.22 -9.56
N ASN A 870 -16.53 -17.49 -10.63
CA ASN A 870 -17.39 -16.58 -11.40
C ASN A 870 -18.21 -15.64 -10.51
N ALA A 871 -17.55 -15.07 -9.50
CA ALA A 871 -18.22 -14.36 -8.41
C ALA A 871 -18.99 -13.11 -8.85
N GLU A 872 -18.71 -12.58 -10.04
CA GLU A 872 -19.47 -11.49 -10.67
C GLU A 872 -20.91 -11.86 -11.06
N THR A 873 -21.18 -13.17 -11.21
CA THR A 873 -22.51 -13.67 -11.58
C THR A 873 -23.36 -14.01 -10.36
N TRP A 874 -22.81 -13.82 -9.15
CA TRP A 874 -23.53 -14.09 -7.92
C TRP A 874 -24.63 -13.04 -7.71
N PRO A 875 -25.76 -13.42 -7.06
CA PRO A 875 -26.84 -12.48 -6.78
C PRO A 875 -26.37 -11.29 -5.92
N PRO A 876 -26.89 -10.06 -6.11
CA PRO A 876 -26.50 -8.90 -5.31
C PRO A 876 -26.67 -9.08 -3.80
N GLU A 877 -27.64 -9.89 -3.36
CA GLU A 877 -27.87 -10.21 -1.94
C GLU A 877 -26.70 -10.96 -1.29
N MET A 878 -25.81 -11.55 -2.11
CA MET A 878 -24.62 -12.29 -1.69
C MET A 878 -23.36 -11.41 -1.62
N ASP A 879 -23.48 -10.08 -1.65
CA ASP A 879 -22.33 -9.17 -1.53
C ASP A 879 -21.45 -9.48 -0.30
N HIS A 880 -22.08 -9.77 0.85
CA HIS A 880 -21.35 -10.16 2.07
C HIS A 880 -20.43 -11.39 1.84
N MET A 881 -20.88 -12.36 1.04
CA MET A 881 -20.11 -13.56 0.70
C MET A 881 -19.05 -13.28 -0.38
N LEU A 882 -19.36 -12.42 -1.37
CA LEU A 882 -18.40 -11.94 -2.36
C LEU A 882 -17.19 -11.28 -1.67
N ARG A 883 -17.46 -10.42 -0.68
CA ARG A 883 -16.42 -9.75 0.12
C ARG A 883 -15.61 -10.73 0.95
N ALA A 884 -16.26 -11.67 1.63
CA ALA A 884 -15.56 -12.70 2.41
C ALA A 884 -14.68 -13.58 1.52
N TRP A 885 -15.16 -13.96 0.33
CA TRP A 885 -14.40 -14.69 -0.69
C TRP A 885 -13.16 -13.91 -1.16
N ARG A 886 -13.32 -12.64 -1.55
CA ARG A 886 -12.20 -11.79 -1.99
C ARG A 886 -11.21 -11.50 -0.86
N ALA A 887 -11.69 -11.29 0.36
CA ALA A 887 -10.84 -11.11 1.53
C ALA A 887 -10.02 -12.38 1.83
N ALA A 888 -10.60 -13.57 1.69
CA ALA A 888 -9.90 -14.84 1.84
C ALA A 888 -8.77 -15.00 0.82
N ILE A 889 -9.01 -14.68 -0.47
CA ILE A 889 -7.96 -14.68 -1.50
C ILE A 889 -6.81 -13.75 -1.11
N ASN A 890 -7.12 -12.50 -0.74
CA ASN A 890 -6.09 -11.54 -0.33
C ASN A 890 -5.28 -12.03 0.85
N LYS A 891 -5.97 -12.51 1.90
CA LYS A 891 -5.34 -12.91 3.15
C LYS A 891 -4.33 -14.02 2.92
N ASP A 892 -4.67 -15.04 2.14
CA ASP A 892 -3.74 -16.14 1.88
C ASP A 892 -2.59 -15.71 0.95
N VAL A 893 -2.88 -14.99 -0.13
CA VAL A 893 -1.85 -14.55 -1.09
C VAL A 893 -0.83 -13.61 -0.44
N ASP A 894 -1.26 -12.63 0.37
CA ASP A 894 -0.39 -11.67 1.05
C ASP A 894 0.39 -12.29 2.23
N SER A 895 -0.02 -13.47 2.70
CA SER A 895 0.69 -14.21 3.75
C SER A 895 1.64 -15.27 3.16
N ILE A 896 1.38 -15.78 1.95
CA ILE A 896 2.32 -16.60 1.18
C ILE A 896 3.46 -15.72 0.65
N ILE A 897 3.11 -14.65 -0.08
CA ILE A 897 4.04 -13.67 -0.63
C ILE A 897 4.12 -12.48 0.31
N VAL A 898 5.24 -12.38 1.04
CA VAL A 898 5.41 -11.46 2.18
C VAL A 898 5.02 -10.03 1.81
N THR A 899 3.84 -9.63 2.28
CA THR A 899 3.29 -8.30 2.08
C THR A 899 3.04 -7.69 3.44
N LYS A 900 3.81 -6.66 3.78
CA LYS A 900 3.77 -6.00 5.10
C LYS A 900 2.36 -5.45 5.37
N GLY A 901 1.76 -5.88 6.48
CA GLY A 901 0.54 -5.31 7.04
C GLY A 901 0.82 -4.16 8.02
N LEU A 902 -0.24 -3.47 8.46
CA LEU A 902 -0.16 -2.31 9.35
C LEU A 902 0.39 -2.67 10.74
N GLY A 903 0.06 -3.86 11.23
CA GLY A 903 0.46 -4.36 12.55
C GLY A 903 1.81 -5.05 12.59
N ASP A 904 2.49 -5.25 11.46
CA ASP A 904 3.69 -6.09 11.37
C ASP A 904 4.97 -5.38 11.87
N THR A 905 4.97 -4.05 11.87
CA THR A 905 6.11 -3.21 12.29
C THR A 905 5.81 -2.39 13.54
N PRO A 906 6.82 -2.04 14.36
CA PRO A 906 6.62 -1.18 15.52
C PRO A 906 6.08 0.20 15.12
N LEU A 907 5.26 0.82 15.97
CA LEU A 907 4.72 2.17 15.72
C LEU A 907 5.81 3.23 15.49
N PHE A 908 6.99 3.03 16.08
CA PHE A 908 8.17 3.86 15.81
C PHE A 908 8.52 3.90 14.31
N ALA A 909 8.34 2.78 13.59
CA ALA A 909 8.54 2.67 12.16
C ALA A 909 7.54 3.47 11.32
N SER A 910 6.57 4.15 11.93
CA SER A 910 5.68 5.08 11.26
C SER A 910 6.15 6.54 11.42
N THR A 911 7.05 6.84 12.36
CA THR A 911 7.67 8.16 12.51
C THR A 911 8.72 8.41 11.41
N PRO A 912 8.99 9.67 10.98
CA PRO A 912 10.02 9.94 9.98
C PRO A 912 11.41 9.37 10.34
N ILE A 913 11.84 9.54 11.58
CA ILE A 913 13.13 9.04 12.07
C ILE A 913 13.12 7.51 12.12
N GLY A 914 12.08 6.90 12.68
CA GLY A 914 12.01 5.45 12.79
C GLY A 914 11.94 4.75 11.44
N ARG A 915 11.29 5.35 10.44
CA ARG A 915 11.34 4.88 9.04
C ARG A 915 12.76 4.89 8.49
N ALA A 916 13.52 5.96 8.71
CA ALA A 916 14.91 6.06 8.27
C ALA A 916 15.83 5.04 8.97
N VAL A 917 15.61 4.80 10.27
CA VAL A 917 16.39 3.84 11.07
C VAL A 917 16.07 2.38 10.70
N LEU A 918 14.79 2.06 10.52
CA LEU A 918 14.32 0.70 10.26
C LEU A 918 14.20 0.37 8.76
N GLN A 919 14.66 1.26 7.88
CA GLN A 919 14.56 1.07 6.44
C GLN A 919 15.15 -0.29 6.02
N PHE A 920 14.39 -1.05 5.23
CA PHE A 920 14.66 -2.43 4.78
C PHE A 920 14.58 -3.53 5.86
N ARG A 921 14.62 -3.19 7.15
CA ARG A 921 14.41 -4.15 8.27
C ARG A 921 12.93 -4.42 8.52
N SER A 922 12.05 -3.54 8.04
CA SER A 922 10.59 -3.71 8.10
C SER A 922 10.12 -5.04 7.50
N PHE A 923 10.80 -5.56 6.47
CA PHE A 923 10.52 -6.87 5.88
C PHE A 923 10.99 -8.04 6.73
N ALA A 924 12.11 -7.92 7.43
CA ALA A 924 12.56 -8.94 8.39
C ALA A 924 11.55 -9.08 9.54
N LEU A 925 10.99 -7.95 9.99
CA LEU A 925 9.93 -7.93 10.98
C LEU A 925 8.65 -8.61 10.47
N ALA A 926 8.19 -8.27 9.27
CA ALA A 926 7.01 -8.90 8.66
C ALA A 926 7.20 -10.40 8.38
N SER A 927 8.41 -10.81 7.95
CA SER A 927 8.75 -12.22 7.71
C SER A 927 8.65 -13.06 8.99
N ASN A 928 8.96 -12.48 10.16
CA ASN A 928 8.86 -13.17 11.43
C ASN A 928 7.43 -13.68 11.68
N GLN A 929 6.37 -12.87 11.50
CA GLN A 929 5.01 -13.39 11.69
C GLN A 929 4.54 -14.23 10.50
N ARG A 930 4.73 -13.72 9.27
CA ARG A 930 4.12 -14.30 8.06
C ARG A 930 4.80 -15.59 7.59
N VAL A 931 6.10 -15.73 7.83
CA VAL A 931 6.90 -16.88 7.39
C VAL A 931 7.24 -17.79 8.57
N MET A 932 7.93 -17.27 9.58
CA MET A 932 8.42 -18.10 10.70
C MET A 932 7.29 -18.55 11.63
N LEU A 933 6.54 -17.62 12.23
CA LEU A 933 5.49 -17.98 13.18
C LEU A 933 4.39 -18.81 12.52
N ARG A 934 3.91 -18.39 11.33
CA ARG A 934 2.95 -19.17 10.54
C ARG A 934 3.49 -20.55 10.19
N GLY A 935 4.73 -20.62 9.70
CA GLY A 935 5.37 -21.89 9.34
C GLY A 935 5.48 -22.87 10.52
N LEU A 936 5.74 -22.37 11.73
CA LEU A 936 5.77 -23.19 12.95
C LEU A 936 4.39 -23.77 13.33
N GLN A 937 3.30 -23.24 12.77
CA GLN A 937 1.93 -23.71 12.96
C GLN A 937 1.45 -24.64 11.83
N GLU A 938 2.13 -24.62 10.69
CA GLU A 938 1.87 -25.51 9.56
C GLU A 938 2.42 -26.92 9.82
N ASP A 939 2.12 -27.84 8.90
CA ASP A 939 2.68 -29.20 8.95
C ASP A 939 4.21 -29.15 9.04
N GLN A 940 4.78 -29.88 10.00
CA GLN A 940 6.21 -29.81 10.29
C GLN A 940 7.06 -30.31 9.12
N THR A 941 6.56 -31.26 8.34
CA THR A 941 7.29 -31.76 7.18
C THR A 941 7.30 -30.73 6.07
N ARG A 942 6.18 -30.05 5.83
CA ARG A 942 6.11 -28.92 4.90
C ARG A 942 6.97 -27.75 5.35
N PHE A 943 6.98 -27.43 6.64
CA PHE A 943 7.82 -26.38 7.22
C PHE A 943 9.31 -26.69 7.03
N TRP A 944 9.79 -27.85 7.45
CA TRP A 944 11.21 -28.21 7.34
C TRP A 944 11.65 -28.43 5.88
N GLY A 945 10.77 -28.98 5.03
CA GLY A 945 10.99 -29.03 3.58
C GLY A 945 11.12 -27.64 2.97
N GLY A 946 10.27 -26.70 3.39
CA GLY A 946 10.34 -25.29 3.04
C GLY A 946 11.64 -24.63 3.51
N VAL A 947 12.04 -24.84 4.78
CA VAL A 947 13.31 -24.34 5.33
C VAL A 947 14.49 -24.84 4.51
N LEU A 948 14.53 -26.13 4.18
CA LEU A 948 15.60 -26.71 3.37
C LEU A 948 15.63 -26.12 1.95
N GLY A 949 14.47 -26.04 1.29
CA GLY A 949 14.33 -25.47 -0.05
C GLY A 949 14.75 -24.00 -0.09
N MET A 950 14.21 -23.17 0.82
CA MET A 950 14.54 -21.75 0.94
C MET A 950 16.00 -21.52 1.34
N SER A 951 16.59 -22.38 2.18
CA SER A 951 18.01 -22.28 2.54
C SER A 951 18.92 -22.65 1.38
N THR A 952 18.52 -23.63 0.57
CA THR A 952 19.24 -24.01 -0.66
C THR A 952 19.22 -22.87 -1.66
N ILE A 953 18.06 -22.25 -1.89
CA ILE A 953 17.96 -21.04 -2.72
C ILE A 953 18.75 -19.88 -2.08
N GLY A 954 18.72 -19.72 -0.76
CA GLY A 954 19.53 -18.71 -0.05
C GLY A 954 21.04 -18.88 -0.29
N ALA A 955 21.51 -20.12 -0.32
CA ALA A 955 22.91 -20.47 -0.57
C ALA A 955 23.27 -20.21 -2.06
N PHE A 956 22.33 -20.47 -2.97
CA PHE A 956 22.44 -20.08 -4.37
C PHE A 956 22.47 -18.55 -4.55
N ILE A 957 21.65 -17.80 -3.81
CA ILE A 957 21.68 -16.33 -3.79
C ILE A 957 23.02 -15.83 -3.24
N TYR A 958 23.60 -16.48 -2.22
CA TYR A 958 24.95 -16.16 -1.75
C TYR A 958 25.96 -16.30 -2.89
N TRP A 959 25.92 -17.41 -3.62
CA TRP A 959 26.80 -17.63 -4.76
C TRP A 959 26.67 -16.53 -5.83
N ILE A 960 25.43 -16.23 -6.27
CA ILE A 960 25.15 -15.17 -7.25
C ILE A 960 25.72 -13.82 -6.77
N LYS A 961 25.42 -13.42 -5.53
CA LYS A 961 25.85 -12.11 -5.03
C LYS A 961 27.37 -11.97 -4.87
N ASN A 962 28.09 -13.06 -4.63
CA ASN A 962 29.55 -13.01 -4.61
C ASN A 962 30.13 -12.92 -6.03
N LEU A 963 29.54 -13.63 -6.99
CA LEU A 963 29.91 -13.52 -8.39
C LEU A 963 29.68 -12.10 -8.93
N GLU A 964 28.51 -11.50 -8.67
CA GLU A 964 28.20 -10.10 -9.02
C GLU A 964 29.18 -9.10 -8.42
N SER A 965 29.82 -9.43 -7.29
CA SER A 965 30.66 -8.50 -6.56
C SER A 965 32.15 -8.75 -6.77
N GLY A 966 32.54 -9.70 -7.62
CA GLY A 966 33.94 -10.15 -7.75
C GLY A 966 34.53 -10.69 -6.45
N ARG A 967 33.69 -11.17 -5.51
CA ARG A 967 34.15 -11.64 -4.19
C ARG A 967 34.48 -13.13 -4.25
N PRO A 968 35.54 -13.57 -3.54
CA PRO A 968 35.85 -14.99 -3.45
C PRO A 968 34.71 -15.75 -2.78
N ILE A 969 34.33 -16.86 -3.38
CA ILE A 969 33.36 -17.80 -2.83
C ILE A 969 34.09 -18.69 -1.83
N SER A 970 33.51 -18.87 -0.64
CA SER A 970 34.12 -19.71 0.39
C SER A 970 34.05 -21.19 0.02
N ASP A 971 35.11 -21.91 0.36
CA ASP A 971 35.20 -23.38 0.30
C ASP A 971 34.61 -24.07 1.55
N ASN A 972 34.15 -23.31 2.56
CA ASN A 972 33.65 -23.85 3.82
C ASN A 972 32.15 -24.16 3.76
N PRO A 973 31.72 -25.44 3.85
CA PRO A 973 30.31 -25.82 3.80
C PRO A 973 29.47 -25.18 4.92
N GLY A 974 30.05 -24.99 6.10
CA GLY A 974 29.40 -24.33 7.22
C GLY A 974 29.02 -22.87 6.91
N LYS A 975 29.85 -22.17 6.13
CA LYS A 975 29.52 -20.82 5.65
C LYS A 975 28.39 -20.84 4.64
N TRP A 976 28.34 -21.81 3.73
CA TRP A 976 27.21 -21.96 2.80
C TRP A 976 25.89 -22.25 3.51
N ALA A 977 25.91 -23.10 4.53
CA ALA A 977 24.74 -23.39 5.35
C ALA A 977 24.25 -22.14 6.11
N ALA A 978 25.17 -21.39 6.75
CA ALA A 978 24.84 -20.16 7.46
C ALA A 978 24.32 -19.06 6.51
N GLU A 979 24.95 -18.88 5.35
CA GLU A 979 24.50 -17.96 4.30
C GLU A 979 23.13 -18.36 3.72
N GLY A 980 22.92 -19.66 3.52
CA GLY A 980 21.65 -20.20 3.07
C GLY A 980 20.52 -19.89 4.04
N LEU A 981 20.73 -20.14 5.33
CA LEU A 981 19.77 -19.86 6.38
C LEU A 981 19.51 -18.35 6.56
N ASP A 982 20.54 -17.49 6.56
CA ASP A 982 20.38 -16.02 6.63
C ASP A 982 19.55 -15.52 5.43
N ARG A 983 19.91 -15.95 4.23
CA ARG A 983 19.29 -15.48 2.97
C ARG A 983 17.96 -16.13 2.66
N SER A 984 17.58 -17.20 3.37
CA SER A 984 16.25 -17.79 3.31
C SER A 984 15.16 -16.78 3.71
N GLY A 985 15.48 -15.81 4.58
CA GLY A 985 14.52 -14.85 5.11
C GLY A 985 13.59 -15.41 6.20
N ILE A 986 13.63 -16.72 6.48
CA ILE A 986 12.79 -17.36 7.51
C ILE A 986 13.20 -16.87 8.90
N PHE A 987 14.49 -16.90 9.21
CA PHE A 987 15.03 -16.53 10.52
C PHE A 987 15.62 -15.11 10.54
N ALA A 988 15.02 -14.19 9.78
CA ALA A 988 15.60 -12.87 9.50
C ALA A 988 15.99 -12.08 10.76
N ILE A 989 15.10 -12.00 11.76
CA ILE A 989 15.38 -11.28 13.02
C ILE A 989 16.52 -11.95 13.80
N ALA A 990 16.50 -13.28 13.90
CA ALA A 990 17.55 -14.02 14.62
C ALA A 990 18.92 -13.81 13.98
N PHE A 991 18.99 -13.83 12.65
CA PHE A 991 20.23 -13.54 11.92
C PHE A 991 20.65 -12.07 12.03
N GLU A 992 19.72 -11.10 12.03
CA GLU A 992 20.08 -9.70 12.27
C GLU A 992 20.73 -9.49 13.64
N ILE A 993 20.18 -10.10 14.70
CA ILE A 993 20.74 -10.06 16.05
C ILE A 993 22.08 -10.79 16.09
N ASN A 994 22.14 -12.01 15.55
CA ASN A 994 23.36 -12.82 15.48
C ASN A 994 24.50 -12.06 14.79
N ASN A 995 24.22 -11.50 13.61
CA ASN A 995 25.22 -10.81 12.81
C ASN A 995 25.70 -9.53 13.49
N ALA A 996 24.85 -8.83 14.24
CA ALA A 996 25.26 -7.69 15.06
C ALA A 996 26.18 -8.11 16.22
N LEU A 997 25.85 -9.20 16.92
CA LEU A 997 26.64 -9.75 18.03
C LEU A 997 28.00 -10.28 17.57
N GLU A 998 28.04 -11.07 16.49
CA GLU A 998 29.28 -11.60 15.92
C GLU A 998 30.21 -10.48 15.48
N LYS A 999 29.66 -9.44 14.85
CA LYS A 999 30.42 -8.28 14.42
C LYS A 999 30.97 -7.47 15.59
N ALA A 1000 30.31 -7.50 16.74
CA ALA A 1000 30.80 -6.95 18.00
C ALA A 1000 31.82 -7.86 18.71
N GLY A 1001 32.22 -8.98 18.09
CA GLY A 1001 33.21 -9.92 18.63
C GLY A 1001 32.62 -11.06 19.47
N GLY A 1002 31.29 -11.16 19.58
CA GLY A 1002 30.60 -12.24 20.29
C GLY A 1002 30.62 -13.58 19.54
N PRO A 1003 30.26 -14.69 20.22
CA PRO A 1003 30.00 -15.97 19.54
C PRO A 1003 28.76 -15.87 18.63
N GLY A 1004 28.73 -16.62 17.53
CA GLY A 1004 27.53 -16.70 16.70
C GLY A 1004 27.57 -17.78 15.63
N ILE A 1005 26.43 -17.92 14.93
CA ILE A 1005 26.12 -18.94 13.94
C ILE A 1005 27.20 -19.11 12.87
N TYR A 1006 27.72 -18.04 12.26
CA TYR A 1006 28.72 -18.16 11.19
C TYR A 1006 30.05 -18.69 11.70
N LYS A 1007 30.49 -18.20 12.87
CA LYS A 1007 31.73 -18.65 13.50
C LYS A 1007 31.61 -20.11 13.93
N THR A 1008 30.47 -20.49 14.52
CA THR A 1008 30.21 -21.87 14.96
C THR A 1008 30.07 -22.82 13.78
N ALA A 1009 29.32 -22.44 12.74
CA ALA A 1009 29.15 -23.27 11.54
C ALA A 1009 30.48 -23.46 10.79
N SER A 1010 31.28 -22.40 10.65
CA SER A 1010 32.60 -22.49 10.00
C SER A 1010 33.59 -23.35 10.81
N ALA A 1011 33.53 -23.28 12.14
CA ALA A 1011 34.37 -24.06 13.05
C ALA A 1011 34.09 -25.57 13.01
N ALA A 1012 32.88 -25.98 12.59
CA ALA A 1012 32.57 -27.40 12.36
C ALA A 1012 33.37 -28.01 11.19
N PHE A 1013 33.96 -27.17 10.33
CA PHE A 1013 34.80 -27.56 9.20
C PHE A 1013 36.20 -26.94 9.32
N PRO A 1014 37.03 -27.40 10.26
CA PRO A 1014 38.32 -26.76 10.59
C PRO A 1014 39.34 -26.79 9.43
N ASN A 1015 39.16 -27.69 8.47
CA ASN A 1015 40.04 -27.85 7.30
C ASN A 1015 39.67 -26.93 6.11
N ALA A 1016 38.69 -26.03 6.27
CA ALA A 1016 38.25 -25.08 5.24
C ALA A 1016 38.42 -23.62 5.72
N SER A 1017 38.21 -22.64 4.82
CA SER A 1017 38.36 -21.22 5.16
C SER A 1017 37.49 -20.78 6.34
N GLN A 1018 38.08 -20.05 7.29
CA GLN A 1018 37.43 -19.62 8.53
C GLN A 1018 36.95 -18.16 8.47
N GLN A 1019 36.58 -17.65 7.29
CA GLN A 1019 36.15 -16.26 7.15
C GLN A 1019 34.86 -15.97 7.94
N ALA A 1020 34.94 -15.00 8.85
CA ALA A 1020 34.09 -14.97 10.04
C ALA A 1020 32.85 -14.05 10.06
N PRO A 1021 32.58 -13.10 9.13
CA PRO A 1021 31.28 -12.41 9.14
C PRO A 1021 30.40 -12.72 7.94
N ALA A 1022 29.08 -12.68 8.17
CA ALA A 1022 28.05 -12.74 7.14
C ALA A 1022 28.36 -11.81 5.95
N SER A 1023 28.23 -12.32 4.72
CA SER A 1023 28.57 -11.60 3.49
C SER A 1023 27.77 -10.30 3.30
N ARG A 1024 26.57 -10.20 3.89
CA ARG A 1024 25.69 -9.01 3.91
C ARG A 1024 26.18 -7.93 4.89
N PHE A 1025 26.93 -8.30 5.94
CA PHE A 1025 27.40 -7.40 6.99
C PHE A 1025 28.91 -7.07 6.91
N ALA A 1026 29.65 -7.80 6.07
CA ALA A 1026 31.10 -7.64 5.88
C ALA A 1026 31.56 -6.23 5.47
N THR A 1027 30.68 -5.41 4.86
CA THR A 1027 31.03 -4.05 4.38
C THR A 1027 30.28 -2.91 5.06
N ARG A 1028 29.52 -3.18 6.13
CA ARG A 1028 28.82 -2.14 6.91
C ARG A 1028 29.71 -1.72 8.08
N ASN A 1029 29.62 -0.48 8.58
CA ASN A 1029 30.19 -0.11 9.89
C ASN A 1029 29.26 -0.57 11.02
N VAL A 1030 29.76 -0.73 12.25
CA VAL A 1030 28.94 -1.19 13.40
C VAL A 1030 27.88 -0.14 13.73
N VAL A 1031 28.27 1.14 13.76
CA VAL A 1031 27.41 2.29 14.09
C VAL A 1031 26.33 2.51 13.01
N SER A 1032 26.68 2.48 11.72
CA SER A 1032 25.69 2.52 10.61
C SER A 1032 24.80 1.27 10.55
N GLY A 1033 25.24 0.15 11.13
CA GLY A 1033 24.42 -1.04 11.32
C GLY A 1033 23.27 -0.85 12.32
N PHE A 1034 23.37 0.09 13.27
CA PHE A 1034 22.31 0.35 14.25
C PHE A 1034 21.39 1.50 13.85
N MET A 1035 21.94 2.56 13.24
CA MET A 1035 21.17 3.77 12.91
C MET A 1035 20.45 3.70 11.55
N GLY A 1036 20.66 2.66 10.74
CA GLY A 1036 20.01 2.51 9.43
C GLY A 1036 20.77 3.18 8.28
N PRO A 1037 20.37 2.91 7.02
CA PRO A 1037 21.12 3.32 5.84
C PRO A 1037 21.20 4.83 5.64
N THR A 1038 20.15 5.60 5.98
CA THR A 1038 20.14 7.06 5.84
C THR A 1038 21.25 7.73 6.65
N PHE A 1039 21.44 7.30 7.90
CA PHE A 1039 22.48 7.85 8.78
C PHE A 1039 23.87 7.33 8.42
N GLY A 1040 23.98 6.07 8.00
CA GLY A 1040 25.24 5.53 7.47
C GLY A 1040 25.77 6.28 6.25
N ARG A 1041 24.89 6.84 5.42
CA ARG A 1041 25.30 7.65 4.27
C ARG A 1041 25.72 9.07 4.58
N ALA A 1042 25.24 9.64 5.68
CA ALA A 1042 25.79 10.89 6.16
C ALA A 1042 27.30 10.72 6.49
N GLU A 1043 27.68 9.57 7.07
CA GLU A 1043 29.09 9.21 7.28
C GLU A 1043 29.82 9.00 5.94
N ASP A 1044 29.24 8.28 4.98
CA ASP A 1044 29.85 8.07 3.67
C ASP A 1044 30.04 9.41 2.90
N ALA A 1045 29.12 10.35 3.02
CA ALA A 1045 29.22 11.69 2.41
C ALA A 1045 30.36 12.52 3.02
N VAL A 1046 30.56 12.43 4.34
CA VAL A 1046 31.74 13.01 5.01
C VAL A 1046 33.04 12.36 4.50
N GLY A 1047 33.02 11.04 4.27
CA GLY A 1047 34.13 10.32 3.63
C GLY A 1047 34.41 10.75 2.18
N MET A 1048 33.37 11.10 1.40
CA MET A 1048 33.55 11.64 0.05
C MET A 1048 34.10 13.07 0.06
N LEU A 1049 33.65 13.92 0.99
CA LEU A 1049 34.18 15.28 1.15
C LEU A 1049 35.66 15.25 1.54
N SER A 1050 36.05 14.39 2.48
CA SER A 1050 37.46 14.23 2.86
C SER A 1050 38.32 13.71 1.72
N LEU A 1051 37.78 12.84 0.85
CA LEU A 1051 38.44 12.42 -0.38
C LEU A 1051 38.58 13.56 -1.39
N GLY A 1052 37.55 14.39 -1.57
CA GLY A 1052 37.64 15.59 -2.42
C GLY A 1052 38.70 16.57 -1.94
N PHE A 1053 38.85 16.75 -0.62
CA PHE A 1053 39.92 17.56 -0.04
C PHE A 1053 41.31 16.93 -0.21
N ARG A 1054 41.44 15.60 -0.05
CA ARG A 1054 42.71 14.88 -0.30
C ARG A 1054 43.12 14.99 -1.78
N ALA A 1055 42.23 14.60 -2.69
CA ALA A 1055 42.48 14.67 -4.13
C ALA A 1055 42.74 16.10 -4.61
N GLY A 1056 42.05 17.10 -4.06
CA GLY A 1056 42.30 18.51 -4.34
C GLY A 1056 43.63 19.00 -3.78
N GLY A 1057 44.03 18.52 -2.59
CA GLY A 1057 45.34 18.78 -1.99
C GLY A 1057 46.49 18.20 -2.84
N ASP A 1058 46.35 16.96 -3.28
CA ASP A 1058 47.34 16.28 -4.15
C ASP A 1058 47.47 17.03 -5.49
N LEU A 1059 46.35 17.43 -6.10
CA LEU A 1059 46.35 18.20 -7.35
C LEU A 1059 47.02 19.58 -7.18
N LEU A 1060 46.78 20.25 -6.05
CA LEU A 1060 47.42 21.52 -5.71
C LEU A 1060 48.91 21.36 -5.39
N ALA A 1061 49.32 20.18 -4.91
CA ALA A 1061 50.72 19.80 -4.71
C ALA A 1061 51.41 19.31 -6.00
N GLY A 1062 50.68 19.17 -7.12
CA GLY A 1062 51.19 18.66 -8.40
C GLY A 1062 51.34 17.15 -8.46
N GLU A 1063 50.73 16.42 -7.52
CA GLU A 1063 50.72 14.97 -7.44
C GLU A 1063 49.44 14.39 -8.08
N ALA A 1064 49.54 13.14 -8.55
CA ALA A 1064 48.36 12.42 -9.02
C ALA A 1064 47.49 12.05 -7.80
N PRO A 1065 46.17 12.27 -7.84
CA PRO A 1065 45.30 12.00 -6.70
C PRO A 1065 45.34 10.52 -6.29
N ASP A 1066 45.66 10.25 -5.02
CA ASP A 1066 45.75 8.89 -4.48
C ASP A 1066 44.33 8.35 -4.16
N ILE A 1067 43.71 7.73 -5.17
CA ILE A 1067 42.37 7.13 -5.06
C ILE A 1067 42.49 5.63 -4.83
N ALA A 1068 42.18 5.18 -3.61
CA ALA A 1068 42.21 3.76 -3.28
C ALA A 1068 41.00 2.99 -3.84
N ALA A 1069 41.12 1.68 -3.99
CA ALA A 1069 40.01 0.85 -4.47
C ALA A 1069 38.79 0.81 -3.50
N SER A 1070 39.01 1.11 -2.22
CA SER A 1070 37.95 1.35 -1.23
C SER A 1070 37.15 2.61 -1.55
N ASP A 1071 37.81 3.64 -2.06
CA ASP A 1071 37.22 4.94 -2.39
C ASP A 1071 36.34 4.84 -3.63
N VAL A 1072 36.79 4.10 -4.65
CA VAL A 1072 35.97 3.81 -5.84
C VAL A 1072 34.74 2.97 -5.48
N SER A 1073 34.91 1.99 -4.58
CA SER A 1073 33.77 1.22 -4.05
C SER A 1073 32.81 2.07 -3.20
N LEU A 1074 33.29 3.15 -2.58
CA LEU A 1074 32.47 4.10 -1.82
C LEU A 1074 31.69 5.02 -2.77
N MET A 1075 32.33 5.58 -3.80
CA MET A 1075 31.67 6.38 -4.84
C MET A 1075 30.55 5.60 -5.55
N ARG A 1076 30.84 4.37 -6.00
CA ARG A 1076 29.84 3.56 -6.71
C ARG A 1076 28.61 3.24 -5.86
N ARG A 1077 28.76 3.03 -4.55
CA ARG A 1077 27.63 2.79 -3.63
C ARG A 1077 26.65 3.98 -3.54
N GLN A 1078 27.09 5.16 -3.96
CA GLN A 1078 26.27 6.37 -4.02
C GLN A 1078 25.67 6.62 -5.42
N VAL A 1079 26.08 5.87 -6.45
CA VAL A 1079 25.55 6.04 -7.81
C VAL A 1079 24.21 5.31 -7.91
N PRO A 1080 23.09 6.02 -8.18
CA PRO A 1080 21.79 5.40 -8.45
C PRO A 1080 21.91 4.34 -9.55
N PHE A 1081 21.09 3.29 -9.49
CA PHE A 1081 21.10 2.17 -10.46
C PHE A 1081 22.37 1.29 -10.45
N ALA A 1082 23.51 1.75 -9.93
CA ALA A 1082 24.75 0.96 -9.89
C ALA A 1082 24.69 -0.27 -8.96
N SER A 1083 23.62 -0.40 -8.16
CA SER A 1083 23.34 -1.58 -7.36
C SER A 1083 22.59 -2.69 -8.10
N LEU A 1084 22.13 -2.43 -9.33
CA LEU A 1084 21.50 -3.44 -10.16
C LEU A 1084 22.49 -4.58 -10.45
N PRO A 1085 22.06 -5.85 -10.42
CA PRO A 1085 22.94 -7.02 -10.49
C PRO A 1085 23.96 -6.96 -11.62
N TYR A 1086 23.50 -6.53 -12.78
CA TYR A 1086 24.29 -6.46 -14.00
C TYR A 1086 25.30 -5.29 -14.02
N TRP A 1087 24.91 -4.11 -13.54
CA TRP A 1087 25.85 -2.99 -13.39
C TRP A 1087 26.88 -3.27 -12.31
N ARG A 1088 26.44 -3.90 -11.22
CA ARG A 1088 27.29 -4.33 -10.12
C ARG A 1088 28.33 -5.33 -10.61
N TRP A 1089 27.91 -6.34 -11.36
CA TRP A 1089 28.81 -7.33 -11.94
C TRP A 1089 29.82 -6.71 -12.93
N LEU A 1090 29.38 -5.80 -13.80
CA LEU A 1090 30.28 -5.10 -14.73
C LEU A 1090 31.32 -4.26 -13.97
N ILE A 1091 30.86 -3.44 -13.02
CA ILE A 1091 31.72 -2.47 -12.32
C ILE A 1091 32.58 -3.17 -11.26
N ASP A 1092 31.96 -3.87 -10.30
CA ASP A 1092 32.69 -4.50 -9.18
C ASP A 1092 33.43 -5.75 -9.63
N GLY A 1093 32.78 -6.60 -10.43
CA GLY A 1093 33.33 -7.89 -10.87
C GLY A 1093 34.39 -7.75 -11.96
N GLN A 1094 34.07 -7.04 -13.05
CA GLN A 1094 34.93 -7.02 -14.24
C GLN A 1094 35.93 -5.87 -14.27
N ILE A 1095 35.56 -4.68 -13.77
CA ILE A 1095 36.43 -3.50 -13.83
C ILE A 1095 37.27 -3.39 -12.56
N LEU A 1096 36.64 -3.37 -11.38
CA LEU A 1096 37.33 -3.05 -10.12
C LEU A 1096 38.08 -4.23 -9.51
N SER A 1097 37.64 -5.48 -9.72
CA SER A 1097 38.34 -6.64 -9.16
C SER A 1097 39.75 -6.80 -9.75
N PRO A 1098 39.94 -6.73 -11.08
CA PRO A 1098 41.30 -6.77 -11.66
C PRO A 1098 42.16 -5.58 -11.25
N LEU A 1099 41.59 -4.36 -11.22
CA LEU A 1099 42.29 -3.16 -10.73
C LEU A 1099 42.80 -3.32 -9.29
N LYS A 1100 42.03 -3.99 -8.41
CA LYS A 1100 42.46 -4.28 -7.03
C LYS A 1100 43.60 -5.27 -6.97
N GLU A 1101 43.55 -6.31 -7.79
CA GLU A 1101 44.63 -7.30 -7.85
C GLU A 1101 45.92 -6.69 -8.39
N ASP A 1102 45.83 -5.76 -9.35
CA ASP A 1102 46.98 -5.06 -9.93
C ASP A 1102 47.55 -3.98 -9.00
N LEU A 1103 46.73 -3.32 -8.17
CA LEU A 1103 47.19 -2.36 -7.14
C LEU A 1103 47.76 -3.05 -5.89
N GLN A 1104 47.47 -4.34 -5.67
CA GLN A 1104 47.99 -5.13 -4.54
C GLN A 1104 49.26 -5.93 -4.89
N ARG A 1105 49.63 -6.00 -6.18
CA ARG A 1105 50.89 -6.56 -6.67
C ARG A 1105 51.92 -5.45 -6.80
#